data_AF-A0A3M1S209-F1
#
_entry.id   AF-A0A3M1S209-F1
#
_cell.length_a   1.000
_cell.length_b   1.000
_cell.length_c   1.000
_cell.angle_alpha   90.00
_cell.angle_beta   90.00
_cell.angle_gamma   90.00
#
_symmetry.space_group_name_H-M   'P 1'
#
loop_
_entity.id
_entity.type
_entity.pdbx_description
1 polymer ?
#
loop_
_entity_poly.entity_id
_entity_poly.type
_entity_poly.pdbx_seq_one_letter_code
_entity_poly.pdbx_strand_id
1 'polypeptide(L)'
;MIFIWFMRERGLVPKELFEEGKIKSILKDTNPENSSYYKAILQNLFFATLSTRKEERKFRDERRFYKGYNPDFGNQYVFRYHDLFKYPNKIKEYFGDIPFLNGGLFECLDDKYNRIYIDGFTETKKHQPYVPNFLFFNSERDFDLNKVYGTKNKRYKVQGLLNILSSYNFTIDENSPDDADIALDPKLLGRVFENLLASFNPETSTTARKATGSYYTPREIVDYMVIDSLKEYFKTHLPEIKDLDKKLETLFSTGSDENPFSKSESKKLVELIENVRIVDPAVGSGAFPMGALNKMVFILGKIDPQNELWKEAQLKAAEAIPDPQVRRNTKEQIEELFQGKNADYGRKLYLIQKCIYGVDIQQIAVEIAKLRFFISLLVDEKIDKNKNNWGIEPLPNLDFKIMQGNSLISEFLGIDFDNGQAKREQAGRRMLLVEKEDRLIKEFEQKKIDYQNESDKDNKARLKKEVEDLMIRIFETKIKKQKSDYFRRMEEIERKCAVFPNRKTREEAIKKEKQKLAQTTGFDLERIEEQLREVTSKNKAKPFFPWKLYFAEVFAEKGGFDIVIANPPYIQLQKAVNDKQHYADLYKDAGYETFDRRGDIYCLFYELGIKLLRPNGILTYISSNKWMRAGYGDKLRRFFTKYNPLILIDLGPNVFESATVDTNILILQKAENQHNLCAVTYNNKSIPLSEAVKNCHIIKNLSSQAWFIGSEAERKLKEKIERIGKPLKEWYVKIFYGIKTGLNEAFIITTQKRDEILANCKDEEERRRTEAIIKPILRGRDIKRYYYEWAGLWVIIIPAGWTDGNRNGKDPEKFIYSSFPSLMNYLRLFENEAKKRDDQGDYWWELRHCAYYSEFEKEKVVWAETDQSLNTVIVSPGIYLQKTCFMIISNQPKILNGFLNSKLSQWYIRNLSSNLGQRGMSLTKESVEKLPLPSITFTNKTIVQQIESLVDKIIAAKKQNKNADTSEYEHQIDQLVYKLYSLTPEEIAIVEGENK
;
A
#
# COMPACT_ATOMS: atom_id res chain seq x y z
N MET A 1 23.84 -10.58 -4.41
CA MET A 1 24.23 -12.01 -4.22
C MET A 1 23.28 -12.98 -4.92
N ILE A 2 21.97 -12.98 -4.65
CA ILE A 2 21.08 -13.99 -5.25
C ILE A 2 21.09 -13.94 -6.80
N PHE A 3 21.05 -12.74 -7.40
CA PHE A 3 21.20 -12.58 -8.85
C PHE A 3 22.48 -13.21 -9.41
N ILE A 4 23.61 -13.07 -8.70
CA ILE A 4 24.88 -13.70 -9.08
C ILE A 4 24.79 -15.21 -8.99
N TRP A 5 24.00 -15.73 -8.06
CA TRP A 5 23.79 -17.16 -7.95
C TRP A 5 23.03 -17.71 -9.16
N PHE A 6 22.02 -17.00 -9.68
CA PHE A 6 21.39 -17.34 -10.96
C PHE A 6 22.39 -17.28 -12.12
N MET A 7 23.25 -16.26 -12.17
CA MET A 7 24.31 -16.19 -13.17
C MET A 7 25.30 -17.37 -13.06
N ARG A 8 25.63 -17.79 -11.84
CA ARG A 8 26.47 -18.96 -11.56
C ARG A 8 25.83 -20.24 -12.10
N GLU A 9 24.55 -20.47 -11.85
CA GLU A 9 23.87 -21.67 -12.36
C GLU A 9 23.70 -21.65 -13.88
N ARG A 10 23.57 -20.48 -14.50
CA ARG A 10 23.64 -20.32 -15.97
C ARG A 10 25.05 -20.47 -16.55
N GLY A 11 26.08 -20.63 -15.72
CA GLY A 11 27.48 -20.72 -16.17
C GLY A 11 28.07 -19.41 -16.66
N LEU A 12 27.44 -18.28 -16.34
CA LEU A 12 27.93 -16.93 -16.67
C LEU A 12 29.02 -16.46 -15.69
N VAL A 13 28.99 -16.95 -14.45
CA VAL A 13 30.00 -16.70 -13.43
C VAL A 13 30.60 -18.03 -12.98
N PRO A 14 31.94 -18.15 -12.86
CA PRO A 14 32.60 -19.38 -12.41
C PRO A 14 32.10 -19.83 -11.03
N LYS A 15 31.83 -21.13 -10.88
CA LYS A 15 31.36 -21.71 -9.61
C LYS A 15 32.44 -21.67 -8.53
N GLU A 16 33.70 -21.72 -8.94
CA GLU A 16 34.90 -21.69 -8.11
C GLU A 16 35.02 -20.43 -7.26
N LEU A 17 34.43 -19.32 -7.70
CA LEU A 17 34.40 -18.07 -6.94
C LEU A 17 33.50 -18.13 -5.70
N PHE A 18 32.70 -19.18 -5.53
CA PHE A 18 31.75 -19.34 -4.42
C PHE A 18 32.03 -20.59 -3.58
N GLU A 19 33.09 -21.33 -3.88
CA GLU A 19 33.47 -22.56 -3.19
C GLU A 19 34.64 -22.29 -2.23
N GLU A 20 34.45 -22.57 -0.94
CA GLU A 20 35.45 -22.25 0.09
C GLU A 20 36.83 -22.89 -0.21
N GLY A 21 36.83 -24.15 -0.67
CA GLY A 21 38.04 -24.88 -1.02
C GLY A 21 38.81 -24.21 -2.17
N LYS A 22 38.11 -23.67 -3.17
CA LYS A 22 38.71 -22.95 -4.29
C LYS A 22 39.16 -21.55 -3.88
N ILE A 23 38.39 -20.84 -3.06
CA ILE A 23 38.78 -19.53 -2.54
C ILE A 23 40.08 -19.60 -1.72
N LYS A 24 40.30 -20.67 -0.95
CA LYS A 24 41.58 -20.94 -0.27
C LYS A 24 42.76 -21.07 -1.22
N SER A 25 42.54 -21.49 -2.47
CA SER A 25 43.59 -21.52 -3.50
C SER A 25 43.85 -20.17 -4.17
N ILE A 26 42.87 -19.24 -4.12
CA ILE A 26 42.91 -17.93 -4.78
C ILE A 26 43.45 -16.84 -3.84
N LEU A 27 42.99 -16.80 -2.59
CA LEU A 27 43.31 -15.74 -1.62
C LEU A 27 44.43 -16.16 -0.66
N LYS A 28 45.26 -15.20 -0.24
CA LYS A 28 46.34 -15.43 0.75
C LYS A 28 45.79 -15.72 2.15
N ASP A 29 44.65 -15.12 2.46
CA ASP A 29 44.01 -15.16 3.76
C ASP A 29 42.52 -15.39 3.61
N THR A 30 42.02 -16.41 4.29
CA THR A 30 40.60 -16.79 4.36
C THR A 30 40.16 -16.96 5.81
N ASN A 31 40.82 -16.29 6.77
CA ASN A 31 40.43 -16.34 8.18
C ASN A 31 38.95 -15.92 8.31
N PRO A 32 38.11 -16.65 9.06
CA PRO A 32 36.69 -16.35 9.23
C PRO A 32 36.39 -14.90 9.65
N GLU A 33 37.25 -14.31 10.48
CA GLU A 33 37.05 -12.95 11.00
C GLU A 33 37.47 -11.86 10.02
N ASN A 34 38.27 -12.18 9.01
CA ASN A 34 38.78 -11.21 8.03
C ASN A 34 37.78 -10.96 6.90
N SER A 35 37.94 -9.83 6.19
CA SER A 35 37.01 -9.39 5.13
C SER A 35 37.55 -9.64 3.70
N SER A 36 38.48 -10.60 3.55
CA SER A 36 39.23 -10.81 2.31
C SER A 36 38.36 -11.27 1.14
N TYR A 37 37.37 -12.14 1.37
CA TYR A 37 36.46 -12.60 0.31
C TYR A 37 35.61 -11.47 -0.25
N TYR A 38 34.96 -10.69 0.63
CA TYR A 38 34.14 -9.56 0.19
C TYR A 38 34.97 -8.53 -0.61
N LYS A 39 36.15 -8.18 -0.11
CA LYS A 39 37.03 -7.17 -0.74
C LYS A 39 37.64 -7.66 -2.05
N ALA A 40 38.24 -8.85 -2.06
CA ALA A 40 38.98 -9.34 -3.21
C ALA A 40 38.08 -9.99 -4.27
N ILE A 41 37.01 -10.68 -3.88
CA ILE A 41 36.13 -11.42 -4.81
C ILE A 41 34.89 -10.61 -5.15
N LEU A 42 34.03 -10.32 -4.18
CA LEU A 42 32.71 -9.74 -4.46
C LEU A 42 32.80 -8.30 -4.99
N GLN A 43 33.61 -7.44 -4.38
CA GLN A 43 33.81 -6.06 -4.86
C GLN A 43 34.37 -6.02 -6.29
N ASN A 44 35.36 -6.86 -6.61
CA ASN A 44 35.91 -6.95 -7.96
C ASN A 44 34.91 -7.55 -8.96
N LEU A 45 34.09 -8.52 -8.54
CA LEU A 45 33.01 -9.07 -9.37
C LEU A 45 31.97 -7.99 -9.73
N PHE A 46 31.45 -7.29 -8.72
CA PHE A 46 30.38 -6.31 -8.93
C PHE A 46 30.84 -5.08 -9.72
N PHE A 47 31.91 -4.43 -9.28
CA PHE A 47 32.26 -3.11 -9.79
C PHE A 47 33.28 -3.16 -10.93
N ALA A 48 34.29 -4.02 -10.84
CA ALA A 48 35.36 -4.11 -11.83
C ALA A 48 35.08 -5.14 -12.95
N THR A 49 34.10 -6.02 -12.80
CA THR A 49 33.81 -7.08 -13.79
C THR A 49 32.45 -6.87 -14.47
N LEU A 50 31.35 -6.96 -13.72
CA LEU A 50 30.00 -6.91 -14.30
C LEU A 50 29.63 -5.52 -14.84
N SER A 51 30.27 -4.48 -14.31
CA SER A 51 30.11 -3.08 -14.74
C SER A 51 31.20 -2.58 -15.70
N THR A 52 32.12 -3.44 -16.16
CA THR A 52 33.25 -3.05 -17.03
C THR A 52 33.44 -4.02 -18.19
N ARG A 53 33.59 -3.49 -19.42
CA ARG A 53 33.78 -4.31 -20.64
C ARG A 53 35.07 -5.12 -20.55
N LYS A 54 35.12 -6.30 -21.18
CA LYS A 54 36.22 -7.27 -21.02
C LYS A 54 37.58 -6.68 -21.38
N GLU A 55 37.62 -5.89 -22.45
CA GLU A 55 38.79 -5.22 -23.01
C GLU A 55 39.33 -4.08 -22.13
N GLU A 56 38.50 -3.48 -21.28
CA GLU A 56 38.87 -2.38 -20.38
C GLU A 56 39.37 -2.87 -19.02
N ARG A 57 39.17 -4.15 -18.69
CA ARG A 57 39.47 -4.71 -17.38
C ARG A 57 40.97 -4.73 -17.13
N LYS A 58 41.38 -3.97 -16.12
CA LYS A 58 42.77 -3.89 -15.65
C LYS A 58 42.84 -3.81 -14.14
N PHE A 59 43.98 -4.20 -13.58
CA PHE A 59 44.31 -3.78 -12.21
C PHE A 59 44.51 -2.28 -12.17
N ARG A 60 44.16 -1.71 -11.01
CA ARG A 60 44.54 -0.36 -10.61
C ARG A 60 46.04 -0.15 -10.83
N ASP A 61 46.41 0.98 -11.41
CA ASP A 61 47.82 1.37 -11.48
C ASP A 61 48.34 1.68 -10.06
N GLU A 62 49.46 1.08 -9.66
CA GLU A 62 50.08 1.36 -8.36
C GLU A 62 51.07 2.54 -8.40
N ARG A 63 51.39 3.06 -9.59
CA ARG A 63 52.32 4.18 -9.77
C ARG A 63 51.71 5.47 -9.20
N ARG A 64 52.54 6.22 -8.45
CA ARG A 64 52.22 7.58 -8.00
C ARG A 64 52.92 8.57 -8.92
N PHE A 65 52.13 9.37 -9.63
CA PHE A 65 52.60 10.41 -10.54
C PHE A 65 52.85 11.73 -9.80
N TYR A 66 53.14 12.81 -10.53
CA TYR A 66 53.50 14.11 -9.94
C TYR A 66 52.54 14.55 -8.82
N LYS A 67 53.11 14.98 -7.68
CA LYS A 67 52.40 15.31 -6.42
C LYS A 67 51.65 14.14 -5.74
N GLY A 68 52.01 12.90 -6.04
CA GLY A 68 51.40 11.72 -5.43
C GLY A 68 50.02 11.35 -6.02
N TYR A 69 49.64 11.96 -7.14
CA TYR A 69 48.40 11.67 -7.85
C TYR A 69 48.44 10.25 -8.44
N ASN A 70 47.36 9.51 -8.26
CA ASN A 70 47.16 8.22 -8.91
C ASN A 70 45.91 8.35 -9.80
N PRO A 71 46.01 8.05 -11.10
CA PRO A 71 44.90 8.23 -12.06
C PRO A 71 43.71 7.30 -11.78
N ASP A 72 43.95 6.17 -11.12
CA ASP A 72 42.92 5.23 -10.70
C ASP A 72 42.46 5.48 -9.25
N PHE A 73 42.89 6.57 -8.60
CA PHE A 73 42.42 6.93 -7.27
C PHE A 73 40.91 7.16 -7.28
N GLY A 74 40.18 6.30 -6.57
CA GLY A 74 38.72 6.35 -6.56
C GLY A 74 38.06 5.80 -7.84
N ASN A 75 38.82 5.26 -8.80
CA ASN A 75 38.29 4.54 -9.95
C ASN A 75 37.68 3.20 -9.48
N GLN A 76 36.39 3.02 -9.71
CA GLN A 76 35.64 1.83 -9.26
C GLN A 76 35.59 0.68 -10.26
N TYR A 77 36.11 0.91 -11.46
CA TYR A 77 36.01 0.00 -12.59
C TYR A 77 37.30 -0.78 -12.85
N VAL A 78 38.23 -0.73 -11.90
CA VAL A 78 39.52 -1.42 -11.96
C VAL A 78 39.61 -2.45 -10.85
N PHE A 79 40.31 -3.54 -11.11
CA PHE A 79 40.56 -4.55 -10.10
C PHE A 79 41.42 -3.98 -8.97
N ARG A 80 41.08 -4.37 -7.74
CA ARG A 80 41.75 -3.92 -6.50
C ARG A 80 42.23 -5.10 -5.66
N TYR A 81 42.98 -4.75 -4.62
CA TYR A 81 43.48 -5.67 -3.59
C TYR A 81 44.45 -6.71 -4.12
N HIS A 82 45.38 -6.27 -4.97
CA HIS A 82 46.47 -7.09 -5.50
C HIS A 82 47.13 -7.95 -4.40
N ASP A 83 47.36 -7.37 -3.23
CA ASP A 83 48.04 -8.05 -2.12
C ASP A 83 47.23 -9.17 -1.47
N LEU A 84 45.91 -9.25 -1.67
CA LEU A 84 45.05 -10.30 -1.11
C LEU A 84 45.05 -11.58 -1.96
N PHE A 85 45.45 -11.51 -3.23
CA PHE A 85 45.52 -12.66 -4.14
C PHE A 85 46.85 -13.40 -4.02
N LYS A 86 46.84 -14.73 -4.00
CA LYS A 86 48.06 -15.57 -4.04
C LYS A 86 48.82 -15.40 -5.35
N TYR A 87 48.08 -15.38 -6.46
CA TYR A 87 48.61 -15.21 -7.82
C TYR A 87 47.83 -14.10 -8.54
N PRO A 88 48.14 -12.82 -8.29
CA PRO A 88 47.39 -11.70 -8.86
C PRO A 88 47.38 -11.69 -10.39
N ASN A 89 48.48 -12.14 -11.02
CA ASN A 89 48.59 -12.30 -12.47
C ASN A 89 47.53 -13.23 -13.08
N LYS A 90 46.92 -14.12 -12.28
CA LYS A 90 45.84 -15.01 -12.69
C LYS A 90 44.44 -14.41 -12.57
N ILE A 91 44.28 -13.13 -12.19
CA ILE A 91 42.94 -12.53 -12.04
C ILE A 91 42.09 -12.65 -13.30
N LYS A 92 42.71 -12.62 -14.48
CA LYS A 92 42.03 -12.79 -15.77
C LYS A 92 41.46 -14.21 -15.94
N GLU A 93 42.10 -15.23 -15.37
CA GLU A 93 41.57 -16.60 -15.35
C GLU A 93 40.26 -16.67 -14.52
N TYR A 94 40.11 -15.80 -13.51
CA TYR A 94 38.95 -15.81 -12.61
C TYR A 94 37.80 -14.90 -13.07
N PHE A 95 38.12 -13.72 -13.61
CA PHE A 95 37.12 -12.68 -13.94
C PHE A 95 37.10 -12.30 -15.41
N GLY A 96 38.10 -12.67 -16.21
CA GLY A 96 38.26 -12.20 -17.59
C GLY A 96 37.10 -12.65 -18.50
N ASP A 97 36.67 -13.89 -18.33
CA ASP A 97 35.66 -14.52 -19.17
C ASP A 97 34.21 -14.16 -18.79
N ILE A 98 33.98 -13.57 -17.63
CA ILE A 98 32.65 -13.18 -17.15
C ILE A 98 32.06 -12.10 -18.09
N PRO A 99 30.82 -12.24 -18.59
CA PRO A 99 30.21 -11.26 -19.46
C PRO A 99 29.92 -9.94 -18.74
N PHE A 100 29.96 -8.86 -19.51
CA PHE A 100 29.53 -7.53 -19.13
C PHE A 100 28.00 -7.43 -19.22
N LEU A 101 27.35 -6.87 -18.22
CA LEU A 101 25.88 -6.75 -18.18
C LEU A 101 25.38 -5.31 -18.08
N ASN A 102 26.25 -4.34 -17.77
CA ASN A 102 25.94 -2.96 -17.34
C ASN A 102 24.54 -2.40 -17.70
N GLY A 103 23.61 -2.55 -16.75
CA GLY A 103 22.27 -1.94 -16.77
C GLY A 103 21.96 -1.10 -15.53
N GLY A 104 22.98 -0.54 -14.86
CA GLY A 104 22.80 0.28 -13.65
C GLY A 104 22.71 -0.50 -12.33
N LEU A 105 22.43 -1.81 -12.36
CA LEU A 105 22.24 -2.65 -11.15
C LEU A 105 23.47 -2.72 -10.22
N PHE A 106 24.68 -2.71 -10.79
CA PHE A 106 25.95 -2.84 -10.05
C PHE A 106 26.74 -1.52 -10.04
N GLU A 107 26.05 -0.38 -10.19
CA GLU A 107 26.68 0.93 -9.99
C GLU A 107 27.01 1.13 -8.51
N CYS A 108 28.21 1.67 -8.25
CA CYS A 108 28.60 2.07 -6.91
C CYS A 108 27.75 3.26 -6.46
N LEU A 109 27.20 3.16 -5.24
CA LEU A 109 26.34 4.17 -4.61
C LEU A 109 27.13 5.24 -3.84
N ASP A 110 28.46 5.14 -3.80
CA ASP A 110 29.33 6.15 -3.18
C ASP A 110 29.24 7.49 -3.92
N ASP A 111 28.95 8.56 -3.18
CA ASP A 111 29.09 9.95 -3.62
C ASP A 111 30.38 10.54 -3.04
N LYS A 112 31.47 10.30 -3.77
CA LYS A 112 32.84 10.68 -3.39
C LYS A 112 33.02 12.20 -3.32
N TYR A 113 32.26 12.96 -4.13
CA TYR A 113 32.32 14.42 -4.16
C TYR A 113 31.82 15.00 -2.83
N ASN A 114 30.69 14.48 -2.35
CA ASN A 114 30.10 14.87 -1.06
C ASN A 114 30.64 14.05 0.14
N ARG A 115 31.66 13.21 -0.09
CA ARG A 115 32.29 12.34 0.92
C ARG A 115 31.33 11.33 1.57
N ILE A 116 30.32 10.87 0.83
CA ILE A 116 29.38 9.83 1.24
C ILE A 116 29.85 8.49 0.65
N TYR A 117 30.02 7.47 1.49
CA TYR A 117 30.54 6.16 1.11
C TYR A 117 29.58 5.07 1.59
N ILE A 118 28.64 4.67 0.74
CA ILE A 118 27.59 3.68 1.04
C ILE A 118 28.14 2.27 0.85
N ASP A 119 28.72 1.98 -0.32
CA ASP A 119 29.37 0.70 -0.61
C ASP A 119 30.81 0.68 -0.09
N GLY A 120 31.38 1.87 0.14
CA GLY A 120 32.74 2.08 0.60
C GLY A 120 33.77 1.46 -0.34
N PHE A 121 33.55 1.62 -1.65
CA PHE A 121 34.51 1.28 -2.69
C PHE A 121 35.57 2.40 -2.78
N THR A 122 36.40 2.48 -1.74
CA THR A 122 37.35 3.56 -1.51
C THR A 122 38.68 3.04 -0.99
N GLU A 123 39.74 3.82 -1.21
CA GLU A 123 41.09 3.54 -0.67
C GLU A 123 41.25 4.07 0.75
N THR A 124 40.30 4.89 1.21
CA THR A 124 40.34 5.44 2.55
C THR A 124 39.91 4.37 3.55
N LYS A 125 40.86 3.76 4.27
CA LYS A 125 40.62 2.66 5.22
C LYS A 125 39.43 2.88 6.16
N LYS A 126 39.22 4.11 6.65
CA LYS A 126 38.14 4.46 7.57
C LYS A 126 36.72 4.32 6.99
N HIS A 127 36.62 4.31 5.66
CA HIS A 127 35.36 4.30 4.90
C HIS A 127 35.15 2.98 4.14
N GLN A 128 36.03 2.00 4.33
CA GLN A 128 35.85 0.67 3.73
C GLN A 128 34.92 -0.18 4.60
N PRO A 129 33.94 -0.89 4.01
CA PRO A 129 33.14 -1.84 4.75
C PRO A 129 34.02 -3.01 5.23
N TYR A 130 33.61 -3.59 6.35
CA TYR A 130 34.22 -4.79 6.90
C TYR A 130 33.15 -5.89 6.98
N VAL A 131 33.22 -6.84 6.05
CA VAL A 131 32.26 -7.95 5.96
C VAL A 131 33.02 -9.26 6.17
N PRO A 132 32.96 -9.85 7.39
CA PRO A 132 33.71 -11.05 7.73
C PRO A 132 33.41 -12.25 6.82
N ASN A 133 34.43 -13.05 6.54
CA ASN A 133 34.35 -14.25 5.70
C ASN A 133 33.38 -15.31 6.26
N PHE A 134 33.22 -15.39 7.59
CA PHE A 134 32.30 -16.34 8.21
C PHE A 134 30.84 -16.10 7.77
N LEU A 135 30.45 -14.88 7.41
CA LEU A 135 29.10 -14.62 6.91
C LEU A 135 28.79 -15.37 5.61
N PHE A 136 29.81 -15.78 4.86
CA PHE A 136 29.67 -16.48 3.59
C PHE A 136 29.87 -17.99 3.70
N PHE A 137 30.91 -18.43 4.42
CA PHE A 137 31.37 -19.83 4.40
C PHE A 137 31.10 -20.62 5.67
N ASN A 138 30.60 -19.98 6.73
CA ASN A 138 30.52 -20.63 8.04
C ASN A 138 29.61 -21.88 8.05
N SER A 139 30.04 -22.91 8.77
CA SER A 139 29.20 -24.08 9.07
C SER A 139 28.06 -23.71 10.02
N GLU A 140 27.09 -24.60 10.17
CA GLU A 140 25.95 -24.39 11.05
C GLU A 140 26.42 -24.09 12.49
N ARG A 141 25.98 -22.95 13.04
CA ARG A 141 26.26 -22.54 14.42
C ARG A 141 25.01 -22.04 15.10
N ASP A 142 24.94 -22.21 16.42
CA ASP A 142 23.90 -21.60 17.22
C ASP A 142 24.17 -20.11 17.43
N PHE A 143 23.15 -19.29 17.17
CA PHE A 143 23.21 -17.85 17.32
C PHE A 143 21.97 -17.31 18.04
N ASP A 144 22.14 -16.20 18.76
CA ASP A 144 21.04 -15.52 19.41
C ASP A 144 20.41 -14.51 18.45
N LEU A 145 19.22 -14.84 17.95
CA LEU A 145 18.39 -13.96 17.12
C LEU A 145 17.09 -13.56 17.84
N ASN A 146 17.03 -13.67 19.17
CA ASN A 146 15.84 -13.38 19.96
C ASN A 146 15.34 -11.95 19.72
N LYS A 147 16.26 -10.98 19.68
CA LYS A 147 15.95 -9.56 19.39
C LYS A 147 15.32 -9.37 18.00
N VAL A 148 15.79 -10.09 16.98
CA VAL A 148 15.32 -9.96 15.59
C VAL A 148 13.96 -10.62 15.40
N TYR A 149 13.77 -11.81 15.95
CA TYR A 149 12.52 -12.56 15.82
C TYR A 149 11.47 -12.25 16.89
N GLY A 150 11.75 -11.35 17.83
CA GLY A 150 10.85 -11.02 18.94
C GLY A 150 10.60 -12.22 19.86
N THR A 151 11.58 -13.10 20.01
CA THR A 151 11.51 -14.29 20.86
C THR A 151 12.36 -14.10 22.12
N LYS A 152 12.27 -15.02 23.09
CA LYS A 152 13.11 -15.03 24.28
C LYS A 152 13.63 -16.45 24.51
N ASN A 153 14.88 -16.57 24.97
CA ASN A 153 15.53 -17.83 25.35
C ASN A 153 15.58 -18.90 24.24
N LYS A 154 15.54 -18.51 22.97
CA LYS A 154 15.71 -19.43 21.83
C LYS A 154 17.09 -19.28 21.19
N ARG A 155 17.68 -20.41 20.78
CA ARG A 155 18.89 -20.45 19.96
C ARG A 155 18.49 -20.82 18.54
N TYR A 156 19.06 -20.15 17.56
CA TYR A 156 18.78 -20.35 16.15
C TYR A 156 20.01 -20.89 15.46
N LYS A 157 19.84 -21.99 14.73
CA LYS A 157 20.88 -22.51 13.85
C LYS A 157 21.00 -21.61 12.63
N VAL A 158 22.18 -21.07 12.40
CA VAL A 158 22.50 -20.21 11.25
C VAL A 158 23.74 -20.73 10.54
N GLN A 159 23.76 -20.57 9.23
CA GLN A 159 24.84 -21.02 8.34
C GLN A 159 25.35 -19.83 7.51
N GLY A 160 26.53 -19.97 6.91
CA GLY A 160 27.05 -19.01 5.95
C GLY A 160 26.14 -18.87 4.73
N LEU A 161 26.08 -17.67 4.16
CA LEU A 161 25.18 -17.33 3.05
C LEU A 161 25.35 -18.26 1.83
N LEU A 162 26.58 -18.64 1.48
CA LEU A 162 26.82 -19.48 0.31
C LEU A 162 26.39 -20.93 0.58
N ASN A 163 26.53 -21.40 1.82
CA ASN A 163 26.03 -22.72 2.23
C ASN A 163 24.49 -22.75 2.14
N ILE A 164 23.82 -21.68 2.60
CA ILE A 164 22.37 -21.53 2.47
C ILE A 164 21.98 -21.57 0.99
N LEU A 165 22.57 -20.74 0.13
CA LEU A 165 22.23 -20.73 -1.30
C LEU A 165 22.51 -22.08 -1.97
N SER A 166 23.58 -22.78 -1.61
CA SER A 166 23.90 -24.10 -2.15
C SER A 166 22.95 -25.22 -1.73
N SER A 167 22.18 -25.02 -0.66
CA SER A 167 21.19 -26.00 -0.20
C SER A 167 19.90 -26.00 -1.02
N TYR A 168 19.71 -25.02 -1.91
CA TYR A 168 18.54 -24.92 -2.79
C TYR A 168 18.92 -25.18 -4.25
N ASN A 169 18.02 -25.80 -5.00
CA ASN A 169 18.19 -25.98 -6.44
C ASN A 169 17.67 -24.73 -7.16
N PHE A 170 18.51 -23.95 -7.85
CA PHE A 170 18.02 -22.78 -8.58
C PHE A 170 17.60 -23.19 -9.98
N THR A 171 16.30 -23.08 -10.28
CA THR A 171 15.76 -23.44 -11.60
C THR A 171 15.72 -22.23 -12.52
N ILE A 172 15.99 -22.46 -13.80
CA ILE A 172 16.00 -21.43 -14.84
C ILE A 172 14.66 -21.41 -15.59
N ASP A 173 13.93 -22.54 -15.62
CA ASP A 173 12.63 -22.65 -16.29
C ASP A 173 11.48 -22.14 -15.42
N GLU A 174 10.62 -21.30 -16.00
CA GLU A 174 9.46 -20.70 -15.32
C GLU A 174 8.19 -21.56 -15.35
N ASN A 175 8.25 -22.78 -15.92
CA ASN A 175 7.10 -23.61 -16.25
C ASN A 175 7.25 -25.07 -15.77
N SER A 176 6.98 -25.33 -14.50
CA SER A 176 6.33 -26.58 -14.08
C SER A 176 5.80 -26.44 -12.65
N PRO A 177 4.48 -26.61 -12.41
CA PRO A 177 3.92 -26.75 -11.07
C PRO A 177 4.43 -27.98 -10.31
N ASP A 178 5.06 -28.94 -11.01
CA ASP A 178 5.43 -30.25 -10.47
C ASP A 178 6.83 -30.30 -9.79
N ASP A 179 7.62 -29.21 -9.85
CA ASP A 179 8.97 -29.11 -9.23
C ASP A 179 8.95 -28.45 -7.82
N ALA A 180 7.82 -28.51 -7.14
CA ALA A 180 7.43 -27.55 -6.09
C ALA A 180 8.26 -27.53 -4.80
N ASP A 181 9.04 -28.56 -4.44
CA ASP A 181 9.50 -28.66 -3.05
C ASP A 181 10.95 -28.22 -2.77
N ILE A 182 11.85 -28.09 -3.77
CA ILE A 182 13.26 -27.68 -3.53
C ILE A 182 13.84 -26.75 -4.63
N ALA A 183 13.01 -26.19 -5.51
CA ALA A 183 13.45 -25.28 -6.58
C ALA A 183 13.28 -23.78 -6.22
N LEU A 184 14.35 -22.98 -6.33
CA LEU A 184 14.35 -21.52 -6.27
C LEU A 184 14.18 -20.94 -7.68
N ASP A 185 12.94 -20.65 -8.05
CA ASP A 185 12.61 -19.94 -9.29
C ASP A 185 12.70 -18.39 -9.11
N PRO A 186 12.82 -17.61 -10.20
CA PRO A 186 12.75 -16.15 -10.16
C PRO A 186 11.47 -15.55 -9.52
N LYS A 187 10.37 -16.31 -9.47
CA LYS A 187 9.09 -15.91 -8.88
C LYS A 187 9.09 -16.04 -7.35
N LEU A 188 9.85 -16.97 -6.76
CA LEU A 188 9.99 -17.23 -5.33
C LEU A 188 10.88 -16.18 -4.67
N LEU A 189 11.84 -15.65 -5.43
CA LEU A 189 12.58 -14.45 -5.05
C LEU A 189 11.67 -13.26 -4.75
N GLY A 190 10.64 -13.03 -5.58
CA GLY A 190 9.61 -12.04 -5.31
C GLY A 190 9.06 -12.21 -3.91
N ARG A 191 8.61 -13.43 -3.57
CA ARG A 191 8.06 -13.78 -2.25
C ARG A 191 9.05 -13.57 -1.09
N VAL A 192 10.32 -13.94 -1.27
CA VAL A 192 11.37 -13.74 -0.26
C VAL A 192 11.63 -12.26 -0.02
N PHE A 193 11.77 -11.48 -1.09
CA PHE A 193 11.99 -10.04 -1.00
C PHE A 193 10.77 -9.29 -0.45
N GLU A 194 9.57 -9.72 -0.78
CA GLU A 194 8.31 -9.18 -0.26
C GLU A 194 8.17 -9.43 1.25
N ASN A 195 8.52 -10.64 1.71
CA ASN A 195 8.57 -10.96 3.14
C ASN A 195 9.62 -10.11 3.88
N LEU A 196 10.77 -9.86 3.24
CA LEU A 196 11.81 -8.98 3.78
C LEU A 196 11.32 -7.53 3.91
N LEU A 197 10.68 -6.97 2.87
CA LEU A 197 10.09 -5.63 2.88
C LEU A 197 9.03 -5.48 3.97
N ALA A 198 8.15 -6.47 4.13
CA ALA A 198 7.16 -6.49 5.21
C ALA A 198 7.79 -6.54 6.61
N SER A 199 9.03 -7.04 6.71
CA SER A 199 9.75 -7.21 7.97
C SER A 199 10.73 -6.10 8.31
N PHE A 200 10.97 -5.10 7.44
CA PHE A 200 12.05 -4.13 7.65
C PHE A 200 11.65 -2.71 7.22
N ASN A 201 11.58 -1.78 8.18
CA ASN A 201 11.52 -0.34 7.87
C ASN A 201 12.96 0.22 7.88
N PRO A 202 13.50 0.67 6.73
CA PRO A 202 14.88 1.17 6.64
C PRO A 202 15.17 2.38 7.54
N GLU A 203 14.18 3.23 7.80
CA GLU A 203 14.36 4.47 8.57
C GLU A 203 14.45 4.21 10.08
N THR A 204 13.84 3.12 10.55
CA THR A 204 13.76 2.81 11.99
C THR A 204 14.50 1.52 12.36
N SER A 205 14.93 0.72 11.38
CA SER A 205 15.53 -0.61 11.59
C SER A 205 14.68 -1.53 12.48
N THR A 206 13.35 -1.39 12.45
CA THR A 206 12.40 -2.19 13.23
C THR A 206 11.50 -3.07 12.35
N THR A 207 10.99 -4.17 12.91
CA THR A 207 10.07 -5.10 12.23
C THR A 207 8.73 -4.46 11.93
N ALA A 208 8.55 -4.03 10.67
CA ALA A 208 7.52 -3.09 10.25
C ALA A 208 6.19 -3.71 9.77
N ARG A 209 5.86 -4.94 10.21
CA ARG A 209 4.76 -5.76 9.65
C ARG A 209 3.37 -5.12 9.61
N LYS A 210 3.13 -3.99 10.31
CA LYS A 210 1.84 -3.25 10.33
C LYS A 210 1.97 -1.76 10.01
N ALA A 211 3.18 -1.24 9.82
CA ALA A 211 3.42 0.20 9.74
C ALA A 211 3.14 0.73 8.33
N THR A 212 3.67 0.07 7.31
CA THR A 212 3.66 0.50 5.89
C THR A 212 2.35 0.21 5.17
N GLY A 213 1.51 -0.71 5.67
CA GLY A 213 0.26 -1.09 5.01
C GLY A 213 0.45 -1.77 3.64
N SER A 214 1.68 -2.21 3.33
CA SER A 214 2.04 -2.93 2.11
C SER A 214 1.72 -4.41 2.26
N TYR A 215 0.82 -4.94 1.43
CA TYR A 215 0.45 -6.35 1.42
C TYR A 215 0.76 -6.97 0.06
N TYR A 216 1.21 -8.23 0.07
CA TYR A 216 1.43 -8.99 -1.15
C TYR A 216 0.11 -9.32 -1.84
N THR A 217 0.03 -9.10 -3.15
CA THR A 217 -1.12 -9.53 -3.96
C THR A 217 -0.95 -10.97 -4.44
N PRO A 218 -1.85 -11.90 -4.08
CA PRO A 218 -1.80 -13.28 -4.57
C PRO A 218 -1.73 -13.36 -6.11
N ARG A 219 -1.00 -14.38 -6.61
CA ARG A 219 -0.76 -14.56 -8.05
C ARG A 219 -2.04 -14.62 -8.87
N GLU A 220 -3.04 -15.36 -8.40
CA GLU A 220 -4.34 -15.50 -9.07
C GLU A 220 -5.05 -14.15 -9.26
N ILE A 221 -4.93 -13.26 -8.26
CA ILE A 221 -5.49 -11.91 -8.31
C ILE A 221 -4.70 -11.03 -9.27
N VAL A 222 -3.36 -11.09 -9.21
CA VAL A 222 -2.50 -10.35 -10.15
C VAL A 222 -2.81 -10.76 -11.59
N ASP A 223 -2.90 -12.07 -11.86
CA ASP A 223 -3.17 -12.59 -13.20
C ASP A 223 -4.57 -12.15 -13.67
N TYR A 224 -5.60 -12.30 -12.85
CA TYR A 224 -6.95 -11.83 -13.16
C TYR A 224 -6.98 -10.32 -13.47
N MET A 225 -6.43 -9.48 -12.58
CA MET A 225 -6.43 -8.03 -12.75
C MET A 225 -5.70 -7.59 -14.02
N VAL A 226 -4.56 -8.22 -14.34
CA VAL A 226 -3.81 -7.95 -15.59
C VAL A 226 -4.60 -8.38 -16.82
N ILE A 227 -5.16 -9.59 -16.82
CA ILE A 227 -5.94 -10.12 -17.94
C ILE A 227 -7.12 -9.22 -18.25
N ASP A 228 -7.96 -8.93 -17.25
CA ASP A 228 -9.16 -8.13 -17.46
C ASP A 228 -8.80 -6.68 -17.83
N SER A 229 -7.72 -6.10 -17.30
CA SER A 229 -7.26 -4.77 -17.74
C SER A 229 -6.87 -4.74 -19.22
N LEU A 230 -6.16 -5.77 -19.70
CA LEU A 230 -5.79 -5.87 -21.12
C LEU A 230 -7.00 -6.16 -22.01
N LYS A 231 -7.94 -7.01 -21.56
CA LYS A 231 -9.21 -7.25 -22.27
C LYS A 231 -10.00 -5.96 -22.44
N GLU A 232 -10.23 -5.20 -21.37
CA GLU A 232 -10.96 -3.93 -21.44
C GLU A 232 -10.22 -2.88 -22.29
N TYR A 233 -8.89 -2.87 -22.26
CA TYR A 233 -8.08 -2.06 -23.17
C TYR A 233 -8.32 -2.45 -24.63
N PHE A 234 -8.27 -3.74 -24.98
CA PHE A 234 -8.51 -4.19 -26.35
C PHE A 234 -9.94 -3.92 -26.82
N LYS A 235 -10.95 -4.15 -25.97
CA LYS A 235 -12.36 -3.82 -26.26
C LYS A 235 -12.56 -2.35 -26.59
N THR A 236 -11.88 -1.48 -25.86
CA THR A 236 -11.94 -0.02 -26.08
C THR A 236 -11.39 0.38 -27.45
N HIS A 237 -10.42 -0.36 -27.99
CA HIS A 237 -9.69 0.03 -29.20
C HIS A 237 -10.03 -0.82 -30.43
N LEU A 238 -10.79 -1.90 -30.27
CA LEU A 238 -11.20 -2.80 -31.36
C LEU A 238 -12.73 -3.03 -31.41
N PRO A 239 -13.59 -2.00 -31.25
CA PRO A 239 -15.04 -2.18 -31.19
C PRO A 239 -15.63 -2.77 -32.48
N GLU A 240 -14.91 -2.70 -33.61
CA GLU A 240 -15.35 -3.20 -34.90
C GLU A 240 -15.22 -4.73 -35.07
N ILE A 241 -14.47 -5.41 -34.19
CA ILE A 241 -14.25 -6.85 -34.30
C ILE A 241 -15.49 -7.60 -33.80
N LYS A 242 -16.08 -8.43 -34.66
CA LYS A 242 -17.21 -9.31 -34.28
C LYS A 242 -16.76 -10.37 -33.29
N ASP A 243 -17.63 -10.66 -32.32
CA ASP A 243 -17.43 -11.65 -31.25
C ASP A 243 -16.13 -11.45 -30.46
N LEU A 244 -15.70 -10.20 -30.30
CA LEU A 244 -14.42 -9.85 -29.67
C LEU A 244 -14.27 -10.47 -28.28
N ASP A 245 -15.30 -10.44 -27.43
CA ASP A 245 -15.24 -11.04 -26.09
C ASP A 245 -14.86 -12.53 -26.16
N LYS A 246 -15.49 -13.30 -27.05
CA LYS A 246 -15.22 -14.73 -27.22
C LYS A 246 -13.81 -14.98 -27.79
N LYS A 247 -13.37 -14.15 -28.74
CA LYS A 247 -12.00 -14.22 -29.28
C LYS A 247 -10.97 -13.91 -28.19
N LEU A 248 -11.22 -12.90 -27.35
CA LEU A 248 -10.34 -12.57 -26.23
C LEU A 248 -10.31 -13.70 -25.19
N GLU A 249 -11.44 -14.31 -24.82
CA GLU A 249 -11.43 -15.48 -23.93
C GLU A 249 -10.55 -16.62 -24.48
N THR A 250 -10.62 -16.88 -25.79
CA THR A 250 -9.81 -17.91 -26.45
C THR A 250 -8.33 -17.54 -26.44
N LEU A 251 -8.00 -16.28 -26.75
CA LEU A 251 -6.63 -15.78 -26.77
C LEU A 251 -5.95 -15.91 -25.40
N PHE A 252 -6.66 -15.54 -24.32
CA PHE A 252 -6.15 -15.56 -22.95
C PHE A 252 -6.20 -16.94 -22.28
N SER A 253 -6.88 -17.93 -22.88
CA SER A 253 -6.96 -19.30 -22.37
C SER A 253 -5.61 -20.01 -22.43
N THR A 254 -5.24 -20.77 -21.40
CA THR A 254 -4.02 -21.60 -21.40
C THR A 254 -4.21 -22.97 -22.06
N GLY A 255 -5.46 -23.39 -22.34
CA GLY A 255 -5.78 -24.72 -22.86
C GLY A 255 -5.76 -24.86 -24.39
N SER A 256 -5.46 -23.78 -25.13
CA SER A 256 -5.37 -23.80 -26.59
C SER A 256 -4.34 -22.79 -27.07
N ASP A 257 -3.45 -23.22 -27.97
CA ASP A 257 -2.49 -22.35 -28.67
C ASP A 257 -3.07 -21.72 -29.94
N GLU A 258 -4.38 -21.87 -30.17
CA GLU A 258 -5.06 -21.31 -31.33
C GLU A 258 -5.05 -19.78 -31.30
N ASN A 259 -4.73 -19.17 -32.45
CA ASN A 259 -4.93 -17.74 -32.68
C ASN A 259 -6.35 -17.50 -33.22
N PRO A 260 -7.28 -16.90 -32.44
CA PRO A 260 -8.66 -16.67 -32.87
C PRO A 260 -8.83 -15.44 -33.77
N PHE A 261 -7.73 -14.74 -34.09
CA PHE A 261 -7.71 -13.53 -34.88
C PHE A 261 -7.13 -13.77 -36.28
N SER A 262 -7.72 -13.13 -37.29
CA SER A 262 -7.16 -13.08 -38.64
C SER A 262 -5.81 -12.35 -38.65
N LYS A 263 -5.04 -12.46 -39.75
CA LYS A 263 -3.74 -11.77 -39.88
C LYS A 263 -3.85 -10.25 -39.73
N SER A 264 -4.91 -9.64 -40.26
CA SER A 264 -5.17 -8.19 -40.14
C SER A 264 -5.51 -7.79 -38.69
N GLU A 265 -6.37 -8.56 -38.02
CA GLU A 265 -6.71 -8.32 -36.61
C GLU A 265 -5.51 -8.56 -35.70
N SER A 266 -4.69 -9.58 -35.98
CA SER A 266 -3.44 -9.85 -35.26
C SER A 266 -2.46 -8.69 -35.39
N LYS A 267 -2.31 -8.09 -36.59
CA LYS A 267 -1.49 -6.88 -36.79
C LYS A 267 -1.96 -5.72 -35.92
N LYS A 268 -3.27 -5.45 -35.86
CA LYS A 268 -3.84 -4.42 -34.97
C LYS A 268 -3.55 -4.70 -33.49
N LEU A 269 -3.68 -5.96 -33.04
CA LEU A 269 -3.37 -6.34 -31.66
C LEU A 269 -1.90 -6.14 -31.32
N VAL A 270 -0.99 -6.52 -32.22
CA VAL A 270 0.46 -6.29 -32.08
C VAL A 270 0.76 -4.80 -31.96
N GLU A 271 0.16 -3.96 -32.81
CA GLU A 271 0.30 -2.49 -32.73
C GLU A 271 -0.25 -1.93 -31.41
N LEU A 272 -1.36 -2.45 -30.90
CA LEU A 272 -1.90 -2.05 -29.59
C LEU A 272 -0.97 -2.46 -28.43
N ILE A 273 -0.42 -3.67 -28.46
CA ILE A 273 0.53 -4.15 -27.46
C ILE A 273 1.82 -3.32 -27.48
N GLU A 274 2.32 -2.95 -28.67
CA GLU A 274 3.51 -2.09 -28.78
C GLU A 274 3.28 -0.71 -28.17
N ASN A 275 2.06 -0.20 -28.35
CA ASN A 275 1.73 1.16 -27.95
C ASN A 275 1.24 1.26 -26.51
N VAL A 276 0.73 0.21 -25.87
CA VAL A 276 0.16 0.32 -24.52
C VAL A 276 1.18 0.87 -23.50
N ARG A 277 0.73 1.78 -22.64
CA ARG A 277 1.50 2.34 -21.51
C ARG A 277 0.80 1.98 -20.20
N ILE A 278 1.43 1.14 -19.40
CA ILE A 278 0.91 0.56 -18.16
C ILE A 278 1.75 1.09 -17.00
N VAL A 279 1.09 1.60 -15.95
CA VAL A 279 1.77 2.09 -14.75
C VAL A 279 1.18 1.55 -13.46
N ASP A 280 2.07 1.24 -12.53
CA ASP A 280 1.74 0.98 -11.13
C ASP A 280 2.28 2.10 -10.22
N PRO A 281 1.41 3.00 -9.70
CA PRO A 281 1.83 4.09 -8.82
C PRO A 281 2.18 3.65 -7.39
N ALA A 282 2.07 2.35 -7.06
CA ALA A 282 2.51 1.78 -5.79
C ALA A 282 3.15 0.40 -6.06
N VAL A 283 4.19 0.41 -6.89
CA VAL A 283 4.68 -0.79 -7.60
C VAL A 283 5.17 -1.92 -6.70
N GLY A 284 5.61 -1.61 -5.47
CA GLY A 284 6.15 -2.59 -4.56
C GLY A 284 7.26 -3.40 -5.22
N SER A 285 7.19 -4.74 -5.09
CA SER A 285 8.14 -5.67 -5.71
C SER A 285 7.96 -5.84 -7.23
N GLY A 286 7.05 -5.12 -7.88
CA GLY A 286 6.81 -5.23 -9.33
C GLY A 286 5.87 -6.35 -9.76
N ALA A 287 4.94 -6.79 -8.90
CA ALA A 287 4.05 -7.92 -9.21
C ALA A 287 3.14 -7.67 -10.43
N PHE A 288 2.44 -6.54 -10.49
CA PHE A 288 1.57 -6.21 -11.63
C PHE A 288 2.34 -5.91 -12.92
N PRO A 289 3.43 -5.10 -12.90
CA PRO A 289 4.28 -4.92 -14.07
C PRO A 289 4.84 -6.22 -14.65
N MET A 290 5.31 -7.15 -13.81
CA MET A 290 5.76 -8.47 -14.24
C MET A 290 4.61 -9.32 -14.79
N GLY A 291 3.44 -9.28 -14.16
CA GLY A 291 2.24 -9.97 -14.66
C GLY A 291 1.84 -9.47 -16.05
N ALA A 292 1.83 -8.15 -16.25
CA ALA A 292 1.55 -7.52 -17.53
C ALA A 292 2.57 -7.91 -18.60
N LEU A 293 3.88 -7.87 -18.27
CA LEU A 293 4.94 -8.32 -19.17
C LEU A 293 4.70 -9.76 -19.62
N ASN A 294 4.52 -10.68 -18.68
CA ASN A 294 4.36 -12.11 -18.98
C ASN A 294 3.10 -12.37 -19.81
N LYS A 295 1.99 -11.69 -19.52
CA LYS A 295 0.75 -11.87 -20.28
C LYS A 295 0.84 -11.28 -21.69
N MET A 296 1.50 -10.13 -21.86
CA MET A 296 1.74 -9.56 -23.20
C MET A 296 2.67 -10.46 -24.04
N VAL A 297 3.73 -11.02 -23.44
CA VAL A 297 4.60 -12.00 -24.12
C VAL A 297 3.81 -13.25 -24.52
N PHE A 298 2.99 -13.78 -23.62
CA PHE A 298 2.11 -14.92 -23.91
C PHE A 298 1.16 -14.65 -25.09
N ILE A 299 0.53 -13.48 -25.12
CA ILE A 299 -0.35 -13.07 -26.23
C ILE A 299 0.44 -12.99 -27.54
N LEU A 300 1.60 -12.30 -27.54
CA LEU A 300 2.47 -12.19 -28.72
C LEU A 300 2.94 -13.57 -29.21
N GLY A 301 3.22 -14.50 -28.29
CA GLY A 301 3.58 -15.88 -28.60
C GLY A 301 2.51 -16.63 -29.39
N LYS A 302 1.22 -16.31 -29.19
CA LYS A 302 0.11 -16.90 -29.94
C LYS A 302 -0.19 -16.20 -31.25
N ILE A 303 -0.23 -14.87 -31.25
CA ILE A 303 -0.66 -14.10 -32.43
C ILE A 303 0.48 -13.82 -33.43
N ASP A 304 1.72 -13.87 -32.97
CA ASP A 304 2.92 -13.66 -33.76
C ASP A 304 4.09 -14.57 -33.31
N PRO A 305 3.97 -15.91 -33.45
CA PRO A 305 4.94 -16.86 -32.90
C PRO A 305 6.38 -16.64 -33.38
N GLN A 306 6.54 -16.17 -34.62
CA GLN A 306 7.84 -15.95 -35.28
C GLN A 306 8.36 -14.51 -35.15
N ASN A 307 7.68 -13.63 -34.39
CA ASN A 307 8.02 -12.21 -34.24
C ASN A 307 8.06 -11.42 -35.55
N GLU A 308 7.32 -11.83 -36.58
CA GLU A 308 7.31 -11.11 -37.86
C GLU A 308 6.69 -9.72 -37.69
N LEU A 309 5.51 -9.67 -37.07
CA LEU A 309 4.76 -8.44 -36.86
C LEU A 309 5.40 -7.56 -35.77
N TRP A 310 5.89 -8.18 -34.70
CA TRP A 310 6.55 -7.47 -33.60
C TRP A 310 7.85 -6.82 -34.07
N LYS A 311 8.65 -7.52 -34.88
CA LYS A 311 9.85 -6.96 -35.51
C LYS A 311 9.50 -5.82 -36.47
N GLU A 312 8.48 -5.98 -37.31
CA GLU A 312 7.99 -4.92 -38.22
C GLU A 312 7.62 -3.66 -37.42
N ALA A 313 6.89 -3.81 -36.32
CA ALA A 313 6.51 -2.73 -35.43
C ALA A 313 7.75 -2.01 -34.83
N GLN A 314 8.75 -2.77 -34.34
CA GLN A 314 9.99 -2.17 -33.82
C GLN A 314 10.78 -1.42 -34.90
N LEU A 315 10.89 -1.98 -36.12
CA LEU A 315 11.57 -1.32 -37.23
C LEU A 315 10.88 -0.03 -37.63
N LYS A 316 9.54 -0.01 -37.67
CA LYS A 316 8.73 1.18 -37.94
C LYS A 316 8.92 2.24 -36.86
N ALA A 317 8.95 1.85 -35.59
CA ALA A 317 9.25 2.78 -34.50
C ALA A 317 10.66 3.38 -34.62
N ALA A 318 11.65 2.59 -35.02
CA ALA A 318 13.02 3.07 -35.26
C ALA A 318 13.10 4.09 -36.41
N GLU A 319 12.19 4.06 -37.39
CA GLU A 319 12.15 5.06 -38.47
C GLU A 319 11.88 6.48 -38.01
N ALA A 320 11.22 6.63 -36.85
CA ALA A 320 10.95 7.94 -36.25
C ALA A 320 12.20 8.60 -35.63
N ILE A 321 13.33 7.88 -35.51
CA ILE A 321 14.58 8.42 -34.94
C ILE A 321 15.17 9.51 -35.84
N PRO A 322 15.35 10.76 -35.38
CA PRO A 322 15.82 11.85 -36.23
C PRO A 322 17.22 11.64 -36.82
N ASP A 323 18.17 11.13 -36.02
CA ASP A 323 19.56 10.94 -36.43
C ASP A 323 19.72 9.73 -37.39
N PRO A 324 20.24 9.92 -38.62
CA PRO A 324 20.36 8.84 -39.60
C PRO A 324 21.32 7.71 -39.21
N GLN A 325 22.40 8.01 -38.50
CA GLN A 325 23.39 7.02 -38.08
C GLN A 325 22.84 6.18 -36.93
N VAL A 326 22.23 6.84 -35.93
CA VAL A 326 21.56 6.14 -34.82
C VAL A 326 20.41 5.29 -35.36
N ARG A 327 19.63 5.81 -36.31
CA ARG A 327 18.55 5.07 -36.98
C ARG A 327 19.07 3.81 -37.68
N ARG A 328 20.14 3.92 -38.47
CA ARG A 328 20.73 2.76 -39.16
C ARG A 328 21.24 1.73 -38.15
N ASN A 329 22.03 2.17 -37.16
CA ASN A 329 22.58 1.29 -36.12
C ASN A 329 21.46 0.59 -35.33
N THR A 330 20.38 1.31 -35.00
CA THR A 330 19.23 0.74 -34.27
C THR A 330 18.50 -0.30 -35.11
N LYS A 331 18.31 -0.05 -36.42
CA LYS A 331 17.69 -1.03 -37.33
C LYS A 331 18.53 -2.30 -37.45
N GLU A 332 19.85 -2.16 -37.62
CA GLU A 332 20.78 -3.30 -37.66
C GLU A 332 20.73 -4.12 -36.36
N GLN A 333 20.71 -3.45 -35.20
CA GLN A 333 20.56 -4.11 -33.90
C GLN A 333 19.22 -4.84 -33.75
N ILE A 334 18.11 -4.25 -34.19
CA ILE A 334 16.80 -4.90 -34.18
C ILE A 334 16.86 -6.18 -35.03
N GLU A 335 17.41 -6.12 -36.24
CA GLU A 335 17.52 -7.28 -37.11
C GLU A 335 18.38 -8.39 -36.48
N GLU A 336 19.52 -8.04 -35.90
CA GLU A 336 20.41 -9.00 -35.23
C GLU A 336 19.74 -9.65 -34.01
N LEU A 337 19.03 -8.87 -33.20
CA LEU A 337 18.29 -9.34 -32.02
C LEU A 337 17.25 -10.41 -32.42
N PHE A 338 16.44 -10.16 -33.44
CA PHE A 338 15.38 -11.08 -33.85
C PHE A 338 15.89 -12.29 -34.67
N GLN A 339 17.10 -12.23 -35.25
CA GLN A 339 17.71 -13.38 -35.94
C GLN A 339 18.51 -14.28 -34.99
N GLY A 340 19.19 -13.72 -34.00
CA GLY A 340 20.18 -14.43 -33.19
C GLY A 340 19.71 -14.93 -31.81
N LYS A 341 18.57 -14.46 -31.29
CA LYS A 341 18.16 -14.67 -29.88
C LYS A 341 16.98 -15.64 -29.72
N ASN A 342 16.55 -15.84 -28.48
CA ASN A 342 15.24 -16.40 -28.19
C ASN A 342 14.17 -15.38 -28.61
N ALA A 343 13.09 -15.86 -29.23
CA ALA A 343 11.96 -15.03 -29.65
C ALA A 343 11.39 -14.20 -28.49
N ASP A 344 11.39 -14.74 -27.27
CA ASP A 344 10.84 -14.05 -26.09
C ASP A 344 11.76 -12.96 -25.54
N TYR A 345 13.07 -13.05 -25.75
CA TYR A 345 14.00 -12.00 -25.32
C TYR A 345 13.67 -10.66 -25.97
N GLY A 346 13.49 -10.66 -27.31
CA GLY A 346 13.11 -9.47 -28.06
C GLY A 346 11.74 -8.92 -27.64
N ARG A 347 10.76 -9.80 -27.41
CA ARG A 347 9.44 -9.40 -26.89
C ARG A 347 9.57 -8.70 -25.53
N LYS A 348 10.22 -9.35 -24.57
CA LYS A 348 10.38 -8.83 -23.20
C LYS A 348 11.13 -7.51 -23.18
N LEU A 349 12.25 -7.40 -23.89
CA LEU A 349 13.09 -6.21 -23.89
C LEU A 349 12.31 -4.96 -24.32
N TYR A 350 11.63 -5.02 -25.46
CA TYR A 350 10.89 -3.87 -25.98
C TYR A 350 9.64 -3.56 -25.16
N LEU A 351 8.95 -4.58 -24.61
CA LEU A 351 7.82 -4.36 -23.70
C LEU A 351 8.27 -3.65 -22.42
N ILE A 352 9.39 -4.05 -21.81
CA ILE A 352 9.95 -3.40 -20.62
C ILE A 352 10.34 -1.94 -20.93
N GLN A 353 10.98 -1.69 -22.08
CA GLN A 353 11.44 -0.35 -22.45
C GLN A 353 10.31 0.61 -22.83
N LYS A 354 9.24 0.13 -23.47
CA LYS A 354 8.18 1.00 -23.99
C LYS A 354 6.92 1.03 -23.12
N CYS A 355 6.52 -0.10 -22.55
CA CYS A 355 5.16 -0.28 -22.03
C CYS A 355 5.05 -0.20 -20.52
N ILE A 356 6.12 -0.48 -19.77
CA ILE A 356 6.06 -0.72 -18.33
C ILE A 356 6.65 0.44 -17.51
N TYR A 357 5.87 0.94 -16.54
CA TYR A 357 6.24 2.03 -15.65
C TYR A 357 5.83 1.72 -14.21
N GLY A 358 6.50 2.31 -13.23
CA GLY A 358 6.17 2.12 -11.84
C GLY A 358 6.81 3.14 -10.90
N VAL A 359 6.12 3.43 -9.80
CA VAL A 359 6.63 4.32 -8.74
C VAL A 359 6.38 3.69 -7.38
N ASP A 360 7.37 3.72 -6.51
CA ASP A 360 7.22 3.35 -5.10
C ASP A 360 7.90 4.35 -4.18
N ILE A 361 7.38 4.51 -2.96
CA ILE A 361 8.01 5.39 -1.96
C ILE A 361 9.32 4.79 -1.43
N GLN A 362 9.45 3.45 -1.43
CA GLN A 362 10.61 2.73 -0.92
C GLN A 362 11.61 2.38 -2.03
N GLN A 363 12.85 2.89 -1.91
CA GLN A 363 13.93 2.59 -2.86
C GLN A 363 14.19 1.08 -3.01
N ILE A 364 14.14 0.34 -1.90
CA ILE A 364 14.38 -1.10 -1.91
C ILE A 364 13.35 -1.86 -2.76
N ALA A 365 12.08 -1.42 -2.75
CA ALA A 365 11.02 -2.02 -3.57
C ALA A 365 11.28 -1.79 -5.07
N VAL A 366 11.67 -0.55 -5.43
CA VAL A 366 12.10 -0.19 -6.79
C VAL A 366 13.26 -1.07 -7.28
N GLU A 367 14.30 -1.26 -6.46
CA GLU A 367 15.44 -2.08 -6.84
C GLU A 367 15.07 -3.57 -6.97
N ILE A 368 14.16 -4.09 -6.14
CA ILE A 368 13.62 -5.46 -6.29
C ILE A 368 12.84 -5.60 -7.60
N ALA A 369 11.98 -4.63 -7.94
CA ALA A 369 11.23 -4.66 -9.19
C ALA A 369 12.17 -4.64 -10.41
N LYS A 370 13.19 -3.76 -10.42
CA LYS A 370 14.23 -3.74 -11.47
C LYS A 370 14.95 -5.09 -11.58
N LEU A 371 15.33 -5.67 -10.44
CA LEU A 371 16.01 -6.96 -10.39
C LEU A 371 15.20 -8.08 -11.04
N ARG A 372 13.88 -8.13 -10.81
CA ARG A 372 13.00 -9.14 -11.41
C ARG A 372 12.95 -9.05 -12.93
N PHE A 373 12.88 -7.84 -13.48
CA PHE A 373 12.96 -7.64 -14.93
C PHE A 373 14.30 -8.14 -15.50
N PHE A 374 15.41 -7.84 -14.82
CA PHE A 374 16.73 -8.30 -15.26
C PHE A 374 16.87 -9.82 -15.21
N ILE A 375 16.34 -10.48 -14.18
CA ILE A 375 16.35 -11.95 -14.12
C ILE A 375 15.50 -12.52 -15.26
N SER A 376 14.31 -11.97 -15.50
CA SER A 376 13.41 -12.46 -16.56
C SER A 376 14.02 -12.33 -17.97
N LEU A 377 14.83 -11.30 -18.21
CA LEU A 377 15.59 -11.15 -19.46
C LEU A 377 16.79 -12.12 -19.53
N LEU A 378 17.53 -12.27 -18.43
CA LEU A 378 18.71 -13.14 -18.36
C LEU A 378 18.35 -14.62 -18.56
N VAL A 379 17.17 -15.04 -18.14
CA VAL A 379 16.66 -16.41 -18.35
C VAL A 379 16.54 -16.73 -19.85
N ASP A 380 16.02 -15.79 -20.64
CA ASP A 380 15.80 -16.00 -22.08
C ASP A 380 17.04 -15.77 -22.95
N GLU A 381 18.14 -15.33 -22.35
CA GLU A 381 19.38 -15.05 -23.07
C GLU A 381 20.03 -16.34 -23.62
N LYS A 382 20.48 -16.27 -24.88
CA LYS A 382 21.23 -17.36 -25.52
C LYS A 382 22.73 -17.13 -25.30
N ILE A 383 23.38 -18.10 -24.66
CA ILE A 383 24.82 -18.05 -24.38
C ILE A 383 25.59 -18.64 -25.56
N ASP A 384 26.37 -17.82 -26.26
CA ASP A 384 27.28 -18.25 -27.31
C ASP A 384 28.69 -17.73 -27.04
N LYS A 385 29.56 -18.59 -26.49
CA LYS A 385 30.92 -18.22 -26.07
C LYS A 385 31.80 -17.73 -27.22
N ASN A 386 31.45 -18.01 -28.48
CA ASN A 386 32.23 -17.60 -29.65
C ASN A 386 31.91 -16.17 -30.08
N LYS A 387 30.79 -15.59 -29.64
CA LYS A 387 30.42 -14.21 -29.92
C LYS A 387 31.04 -13.23 -28.93
N ASN A 388 31.15 -11.96 -29.35
CA ASN A 388 31.55 -10.89 -28.45
C ASN A 388 30.63 -10.88 -27.22
N ASN A 389 31.21 -10.65 -26.03
CA ASN A 389 30.50 -10.73 -24.75
C ASN A 389 29.65 -12.01 -24.53
N TRP A 390 30.03 -13.13 -25.14
CA TRP A 390 29.27 -14.39 -25.16
C TRP A 390 27.88 -14.30 -25.80
N GLY A 391 27.72 -13.31 -26.68
CA GLY A 391 26.44 -12.96 -27.26
C GLY A 391 25.47 -12.36 -26.23
N ILE A 392 25.87 -12.04 -25.00
CA ILE A 392 24.99 -11.44 -23.98
C ILE A 392 24.89 -9.94 -24.20
N GLU A 393 23.67 -9.42 -24.23
CA GLU A 393 23.44 -7.99 -24.35
C GLU A 393 23.51 -7.29 -22.98
N PRO A 394 23.93 -6.01 -22.93
CA PRO A 394 23.77 -5.20 -21.73
C PRO A 394 22.30 -5.08 -21.33
N LEU A 395 22.03 -5.13 -20.03
CA LEU A 395 20.69 -4.99 -19.47
C LEU A 395 20.14 -3.57 -19.72
N PRO A 396 18.83 -3.43 -19.98
CA PRO A 396 18.23 -2.12 -20.24
C PRO A 396 18.31 -1.22 -19.02
N ASN A 397 18.40 0.10 -19.23
CA ASN A 397 18.38 1.04 -18.12
C ASN A 397 16.94 1.34 -17.66
N LEU A 398 16.62 0.98 -16.41
CA LEU A 398 15.29 1.14 -15.83
C LEU A 398 15.14 2.37 -14.91
N ASP A 399 16.17 3.22 -14.78
CA ASP A 399 16.20 4.35 -13.83
C ASP A 399 15.07 5.37 -14.02
N PHE A 400 14.52 5.48 -15.24
CA PHE A 400 13.41 6.37 -15.58
C PHE A 400 12.13 5.65 -15.96
N LYS A 401 12.00 4.37 -15.60
CA LYS A 401 10.79 3.54 -15.78
C LYS A 401 10.22 3.10 -14.45
N ILE A 402 11.07 2.59 -13.57
CA ILE A 402 10.71 2.23 -12.19
C ILE A 402 11.46 3.18 -11.25
N MET A 403 10.73 4.10 -10.62
CA MET A 403 11.31 5.23 -9.90
C MET A 403 10.88 5.30 -8.44
N GLN A 404 11.73 5.87 -7.60
CA GLN A 404 11.36 6.18 -6.23
C GLN A 404 10.64 7.53 -6.16
N GLY A 405 9.55 7.60 -5.41
CA GLY A 405 8.92 8.84 -4.99
C GLY A 405 7.57 8.65 -4.31
N ASN A 406 7.10 9.69 -3.62
CA ASN A 406 5.74 9.72 -3.11
C ASN A 406 4.76 10.06 -4.23
N SER A 407 4.14 9.02 -4.80
CA SER A 407 3.19 9.10 -5.91
C SER A 407 2.03 10.09 -5.68
N LEU A 408 1.60 10.28 -4.43
CA LEU A 408 0.45 11.12 -4.09
C LEU A 408 0.78 12.62 -4.01
N ILE A 409 2.05 13.01 -4.02
CA ILE A 409 2.47 14.39 -3.88
C ILE A 409 3.26 14.79 -5.12
N SER A 410 2.70 15.65 -5.96
CA SER A 410 3.42 16.27 -7.08
C SER A 410 3.98 17.66 -6.74
N GLU A 411 3.69 18.15 -5.53
CA GLU A 411 4.08 19.46 -5.03
C GLU A 411 5.29 19.37 -4.09
N PHE A 412 6.25 20.28 -4.25
CA PHE A 412 7.34 20.44 -3.29
C PHE A 412 7.42 21.89 -2.82
N LEU A 413 7.30 22.11 -1.50
CA LEU A 413 7.45 23.42 -0.87
C LEU A 413 6.57 24.53 -1.49
N GLY A 414 5.30 24.23 -1.81
CA GLY A 414 4.40 25.23 -2.40
C GLY A 414 4.53 25.39 -3.91
N ILE A 415 5.21 24.46 -4.60
CA ILE A 415 5.46 24.47 -6.06
C ILE A 415 4.91 23.19 -6.68
N ASP A 416 3.90 23.32 -7.54
CA ASP A 416 3.30 22.19 -8.27
C ASP A 416 4.07 21.94 -9.58
N PHE A 417 4.68 20.76 -9.72
CA PHE A 417 5.46 20.42 -10.92
C PHE A 417 4.61 19.85 -12.07
N ASP A 418 3.40 19.39 -11.79
CA ASP A 418 2.52 18.71 -12.74
C ASP A 418 1.42 19.63 -13.28
N ASN A 419 0.86 20.55 -12.49
CA ASN A 419 -0.20 21.44 -12.95
C ASN A 419 0.28 22.88 -13.14
N GLY A 420 0.47 23.24 -14.42
CA GLY A 420 0.68 24.62 -14.84
C GLY A 420 -0.62 25.41 -15.03
N GLN A 421 -1.62 25.30 -14.15
CA GLN A 421 -2.81 26.13 -14.26
C GLN A 421 -2.50 27.58 -13.86
N ALA A 422 -2.05 28.36 -14.84
CA ALA A 422 -2.12 29.80 -14.77
C ALA A 422 -3.57 30.24 -15.03
N LYS A 423 -4.19 30.92 -14.05
CA LYS A 423 -5.23 31.90 -14.38
C LYS A 423 -4.65 32.84 -15.45
N ARG A 424 -5.29 32.87 -16.62
CA ARG A 424 -4.94 33.73 -17.76
C ARG A 424 -5.18 35.19 -17.36
N GLU A 425 -4.17 35.86 -16.83
CA GLU A 425 -4.13 37.33 -16.80
C GLU A 425 -2.69 37.83 -16.60
N GLN A 426 -2.30 38.81 -17.43
CA GLN A 426 -1.00 39.50 -17.63
C GLN A 426 0.01 38.88 -18.62
N ALA A 427 0.21 39.62 -19.73
CA ALA A 427 0.92 39.27 -20.96
C ALA A 427 2.35 39.81 -21.02
N GLY A 428 3.24 39.10 -21.73
CA GLY A 428 4.62 39.50 -22.05
C GLY A 428 5.70 38.61 -21.42
N ARG A 429 6.15 38.94 -20.20
CA ARG A 429 7.25 38.22 -19.51
C ARG A 429 6.93 36.76 -19.17
N ARG A 430 5.65 36.44 -18.96
CA ARG A 430 5.18 35.08 -18.62
C ARG A 430 5.20 34.13 -19.83
N MET A 431 5.06 34.65 -21.05
CA MET A 431 5.10 33.88 -22.29
C MET A 431 6.51 33.38 -22.61
N LEU A 432 7.52 34.24 -22.45
CA LEU A 432 8.94 33.88 -22.59
C LEU A 432 9.38 32.76 -21.63
N LEU A 433 8.88 32.77 -20.39
CA LEU A 433 9.19 31.73 -19.40
C LEU A 433 8.49 30.39 -19.73
N VAL A 434 7.30 30.42 -20.33
CA VAL A 434 6.58 29.23 -20.80
C VAL A 434 7.32 28.60 -21.98
N GLU A 435 7.70 29.38 -22.98
CA GLU A 435 8.48 28.87 -24.13
C GLU A 435 9.85 28.31 -23.70
N LYS A 436 10.48 28.94 -22.70
CA LYS A 436 11.74 28.44 -22.12
C LYS A 436 11.54 27.12 -21.35
N GLU A 437 10.47 27.00 -20.57
CA GLU A 437 10.10 25.77 -19.86
C GLU A 437 9.88 24.61 -20.85
N ASP A 438 9.08 24.84 -21.90
CA ASP A 438 8.78 23.81 -22.90
C ASP A 438 10.02 23.35 -23.67
N ARG A 439 10.94 24.27 -23.98
CA ARG A 439 12.24 23.91 -24.59
C ARG A 439 13.10 23.04 -23.68
N LEU A 440 13.18 23.38 -22.39
CA LEU A 440 13.95 22.61 -21.41
C LEU A 440 13.35 21.22 -21.20
N ILE A 441 12.02 21.08 -21.18
CA ILE A 441 11.34 19.78 -21.06
C ILE A 441 11.65 18.89 -22.27
N LYS A 442 11.61 19.44 -23.49
CA LYS A 442 12.00 18.70 -24.71
C LYS A 442 13.48 18.29 -24.71
N GLU A 443 14.37 19.17 -24.25
CA GLU A 443 15.79 18.85 -24.11
C GLU A 443 16.00 17.74 -23.07
N PHE A 444 15.29 17.79 -21.95
CA PHE A 444 15.30 16.75 -20.91
C PHE A 444 14.81 15.40 -21.43
N GLU A 445 13.72 15.39 -22.20
CA GLU A 445 13.19 14.18 -22.83
C GLU A 445 14.19 13.55 -23.80
N GLN A 446 14.78 14.34 -24.70
CA GLN A 446 15.79 13.86 -25.64
C GLN A 446 17.01 13.30 -24.92
N LYS A 447 17.52 14.01 -23.89
CA LYS A 447 18.69 13.56 -23.12
C LYS A 447 18.41 12.30 -22.31
N LYS A 448 17.17 12.10 -21.85
CA LYS A 448 16.74 10.85 -21.21
C LYS A 448 16.77 9.69 -22.19
N ILE A 449 16.31 9.89 -23.43
CA ILE A 449 16.39 8.88 -24.50
C ILE A 449 17.85 8.58 -24.83
N ASP A 450 18.69 9.60 -25.00
CA ASP A 450 20.12 9.44 -25.25
C ASP A 450 20.79 8.62 -24.12
N TYR A 451 20.48 8.93 -22.86
CA TYR A 451 20.97 8.21 -21.69
C TYR A 451 20.52 6.74 -21.63
N GLN A 452 19.29 6.45 -22.09
CA GLN A 452 18.76 5.08 -22.13
C GLN A 452 19.45 4.22 -23.17
N ASN A 453 19.83 4.82 -24.31
CA ASN A 453 20.45 4.11 -25.43
C ASN A 453 22.00 4.15 -25.39
N GLU A 454 22.59 4.92 -24.47
CA GLU A 454 24.05 5.02 -24.34
C GLU A 454 24.67 3.76 -23.70
N SER A 455 25.65 3.20 -24.40
CA SER A 455 26.39 2.00 -24.01
C SER A 455 27.79 2.28 -23.48
N ASP A 456 28.35 3.47 -23.78
CA ASP A 456 29.63 3.93 -23.27
C ASP A 456 29.48 4.52 -21.86
N LYS A 457 30.39 4.16 -20.96
CA LYS A 457 30.23 4.44 -19.54
C LYS A 457 30.46 5.91 -19.19
N ASP A 458 31.46 6.53 -19.79
CA ASP A 458 31.83 7.91 -19.47
C ASP A 458 30.82 8.89 -20.09
N ASN A 459 30.36 8.60 -21.31
CA ASN A 459 29.24 9.31 -21.92
C ASN A 459 27.94 9.13 -21.14
N LYS A 460 27.65 7.91 -20.64
CA LYS A 460 26.47 7.65 -19.82
C LYS A 460 26.49 8.43 -18.50
N ALA A 461 27.62 8.49 -17.82
CA ALA A 461 27.78 9.30 -16.61
C ALA A 461 27.60 10.80 -16.90
N ARG A 462 28.14 11.28 -18.03
CA ARG A 462 27.96 12.66 -18.50
C ARG A 462 26.49 12.97 -18.81
N LEU A 463 25.82 12.12 -19.60
CA LEU A 463 24.40 12.27 -19.95
C LEU A 463 23.51 12.23 -18.71
N LYS A 464 23.80 11.36 -17.74
CA LYS A 464 23.09 11.33 -16.45
C LYS A 464 23.15 12.68 -15.74
N LYS A 465 24.35 13.25 -15.65
CA LYS A 465 24.55 14.56 -15.04
C LYS A 465 23.85 15.66 -15.83
N GLU A 466 23.89 15.62 -17.16
CA GLU A 466 23.15 16.56 -18.01
C GLU A 466 21.63 16.49 -17.77
N VAL A 467 21.07 15.29 -17.60
CA VAL A 467 19.66 15.05 -17.26
C VAL A 467 19.31 15.59 -15.86
N GLU A 468 20.16 15.34 -14.86
CA GLU A 468 20.01 15.87 -13.50
C GLU A 468 20.06 17.41 -13.48
N ASP A 469 21.04 18.01 -14.18
CA ASP A 469 21.19 19.46 -14.32
C ASP A 469 20.01 20.09 -15.07
N LEU A 470 19.47 19.42 -16.10
CA LEU A 470 18.26 19.85 -16.79
C LEU A 470 17.04 19.85 -15.87
N MET A 471 16.89 18.81 -15.05
CA MET A 471 15.80 18.71 -14.09
C MET A 471 15.83 19.84 -13.07
N ILE A 472 17.02 20.15 -12.53
CA ILE A 472 17.21 21.30 -11.63
C ILE A 472 16.83 22.60 -12.33
N ARG A 473 17.29 22.81 -13.58
CA ARG A 473 16.93 24.00 -14.39
C ARG A 473 15.42 24.12 -14.66
N ILE A 474 14.74 23.00 -14.90
CA ILE A 474 13.28 22.97 -15.09
C ILE A 474 12.59 23.35 -13.78
N PHE A 475 13.04 22.80 -12.65
CA PHE A 475 12.50 23.13 -11.34
C PHE A 475 12.70 24.62 -11.00
N GLU A 476 13.90 25.16 -11.18
CA GLU A 476 14.17 26.60 -10.99
C GLU A 476 13.27 27.48 -11.87
N THR A 477 13.03 27.06 -13.13
CA THR A 477 12.18 27.80 -14.07
C THR A 477 10.71 27.79 -13.60
N LYS A 478 10.19 26.65 -13.16
CA LYS A 478 8.85 26.53 -12.58
C LYS A 478 8.70 27.35 -11.29
N ILE A 479 9.72 27.34 -10.43
CA ILE A 479 9.76 28.15 -9.20
C ILE A 479 9.66 29.63 -9.53
N LYS A 480 10.50 30.12 -10.46
CA LYS A 480 10.48 31.52 -10.92
C LYS A 480 9.11 31.93 -11.48
N LYS A 481 8.45 31.01 -12.20
CA LYS A 481 7.12 31.23 -12.78
C LYS A 481 6.00 31.29 -11.73
N GLN A 482 6.00 30.40 -10.75
CA GLN A 482 4.95 30.32 -9.72
C GLN A 482 5.13 31.35 -8.60
N LYS A 483 6.38 31.74 -8.31
CA LYS A 483 6.72 32.71 -7.27
C LYS A 483 7.25 34.02 -7.87
N SER A 484 6.70 34.44 -9.01
CA SER A 484 7.16 35.65 -9.74
C SER A 484 7.15 36.91 -8.87
N ASP A 485 6.20 37.03 -7.94
CA ASP A 485 6.12 38.14 -6.99
C ASP A 485 7.29 38.18 -6.00
N TYR A 486 7.75 37.02 -5.55
CA TYR A 486 8.92 36.90 -4.69
C TYR A 486 10.18 37.39 -5.43
N PHE A 487 10.37 36.93 -6.67
CA PHE A 487 11.52 37.36 -7.50
C PHE A 487 11.47 38.85 -7.85
N ARG A 488 10.29 39.41 -8.09
CA ARG A 488 10.13 40.87 -8.28
C ARG A 488 10.60 41.67 -7.06
N ARG A 489 10.18 41.27 -5.86
CA ARG A 489 10.62 41.91 -4.60
C ARG A 489 12.12 41.75 -4.36
N MET A 490 12.69 40.63 -4.77
CA MET A 490 14.15 40.40 -4.72
C MET A 490 14.91 41.37 -5.64
N GLU A 491 14.45 41.55 -6.89
CA GLU A 491 15.04 42.55 -7.79
C GLU A 491 14.94 43.97 -7.22
N GLU A 492 13.82 44.30 -6.57
CA GLU A 492 13.64 45.61 -5.92
C GLU A 492 14.62 45.82 -4.75
N ILE A 493 14.84 44.79 -3.92
CA ILE A 493 15.84 44.81 -2.85
C ILE A 493 17.24 45.03 -3.43
N GLU A 494 17.60 44.28 -4.48
CA GLU A 494 18.92 44.40 -5.11
C GLU A 494 19.14 45.77 -5.75
N ARG A 495 18.11 46.36 -6.37
CA ARG A 495 18.15 47.74 -6.88
C ARG A 495 18.29 48.77 -5.75
N LYS A 496 17.53 48.63 -4.66
CA LYS A 496 17.62 49.53 -3.49
C LYS A 496 19.01 49.47 -2.85
N CYS A 497 19.59 48.28 -2.75
CA CYS A 497 20.92 48.10 -2.19
C CYS A 497 22.06 48.43 -3.18
N ALA A 498 21.78 48.66 -4.46
CA ALA A 498 22.80 49.03 -5.44
C ALA A 498 23.44 50.40 -5.18
N VAL A 499 22.78 51.25 -4.39
CA VAL A 499 23.22 52.63 -4.07
C VAL A 499 24.35 52.64 -3.01
N PHE A 500 24.59 51.54 -2.31
CA PHE A 500 25.68 51.47 -1.32
C PHE A 500 27.06 51.38 -1.99
N PRO A 501 28.00 52.31 -1.73
CA PRO A 501 29.28 52.39 -2.42
C PRO A 501 30.28 51.30 -1.99
N ASN A 502 30.18 50.80 -0.75
CA ASN A 502 31.06 49.76 -0.22
C ASN A 502 30.43 48.37 -0.39
N ARG A 503 31.18 47.46 -1.02
CA ARG A 503 30.79 46.09 -1.34
C ARG A 503 30.36 45.27 -0.12
N LYS A 504 31.11 45.33 0.99
CA LYS A 504 30.78 44.56 2.20
C LYS A 504 29.44 44.99 2.82
N THR A 505 29.24 46.29 2.97
CA THR A 505 27.97 46.87 3.47
C THR A 505 26.79 46.59 2.54
N ARG A 506 27.03 46.57 1.22
CA ARG A 506 26.00 46.20 0.24
C ARG A 506 25.60 44.73 0.38
N GLU A 507 26.56 43.82 0.49
CA GLU A 507 26.32 42.38 0.68
C GLU A 507 25.56 42.10 2.00
N GLU A 508 25.94 42.77 3.09
CA GLU A 508 25.25 42.66 4.39
C GLU A 508 23.81 43.20 4.36
N ALA A 509 23.58 44.35 3.72
CA ALA A 509 22.24 44.94 3.59
C ALA A 509 21.31 44.04 2.76
N ILE A 510 21.81 43.50 1.63
CA ILE A 510 21.08 42.55 0.80
C ILE A 510 20.72 41.30 1.61
N LYS A 511 21.68 40.75 2.36
CA LYS A 511 21.44 39.54 3.18
C LYS A 511 20.35 39.76 4.22
N LYS A 512 20.35 40.92 4.89
CA LYS A 512 19.34 41.26 5.91
C LYS A 512 17.94 41.43 5.32
N GLU A 513 17.81 42.11 4.18
CA GLU A 513 16.53 42.28 3.49
C GLU A 513 16.00 40.96 2.90
N LYS A 514 16.89 40.10 2.36
CA LYS A 514 16.54 38.74 1.91
C LYS A 514 15.98 37.89 3.06
N GLN A 515 16.63 37.90 4.23
CA GLN A 515 16.12 37.18 5.41
C GLN A 515 14.74 37.69 5.85
N LYS A 516 14.52 39.01 5.83
CA LYS A 516 13.23 39.61 6.18
C LYS A 516 12.13 39.20 5.19
N LEU A 517 12.43 39.20 3.89
CA LEU A 517 11.50 38.76 2.85
C LEU A 517 11.15 37.27 3.01
N ALA A 518 12.13 36.42 3.31
CA ALA A 518 11.92 34.99 3.54
C ALA A 518 10.99 34.73 4.76
N GLN A 519 11.22 35.42 5.88
CA GLN A 519 10.37 35.31 7.07
C GLN A 519 8.93 35.79 6.81
N THR A 520 8.76 36.86 6.02
CA THR A 520 7.44 37.44 5.74
C THR A 520 6.64 36.59 4.75
N THR A 521 7.31 35.95 3.79
CA THR A 521 6.67 35.16 2.73
C THR A 521 6.57 33.67 3.04
N GLY A 522 7.31 33.19 4.04
CA GLY A 522 7.46 31.76 4.32
C GLY A 522 8.20 31.00 3.21
N PHE A 523 8.89 31.71 2.30
CA PHE A 523 9.54 31.16 1.12
C PHE A 523 11.02 31.54 1.11
N ASP A 524 11.91 30.54 1.11
CA ASP A 524 13.36 30.72 1.12
C ASP A 524 13.98 29.99 -0.07
N LEU A 525 14.43 30.76 -1.06
CA LEU A 525 14.95 30.23 -2.32
C LEU A 525 16.25 29.42 -2.13
N GLU A 526 17.18 29.91 -1.30
CA GLU A 526 18.47 29.23 -1.10
C GLU A 526 18.24 27.88 -0.42
N ARG A 527 17.35 27.84 0.58
CA ARG A 527 16.94 26.60 1.23
C ARG A 527 16.23 25.63 0.28
N ILE A 528 15.36 26.13 -0.60
CA ILE A 528 14.66 25.30 -1.59
C ILE A 528 15.64 24.72 -2.60
N GLU A 529 16.57 25.51 -3.12
CA GLU A 529 17.60 25.04 -4.04
C GLU A 529 18.51 23.99 -3.39
N GLU A 530 18.91 24.20 -2.13
CA GLU A 530 19.66 23.22 -1.34
C GLU A 530 18.86 21.92 -1.17
N GLN A 531 17.60 22.00 -0.74
CA GLN A 531 16.74 20.82 -0.57
C GLN A 531 16.40 20.12 -1.89
N LEU A 532 16.21 20.85 -2.99
CA LEU A 532 16.01 20.26 -4.32
C LEU A 532 17.23 19.48 -4.76
N ARG A 533 18.44 20.04 -4.60
CA ARG A 533 19.69 19.33 -4.91
C ARG A 533 19.86 18.08 -4.05
N GLU A 534 19.47 18.15 -2.77
CA GLU A 534 19.49 16.98 -1.91
C GLU A 534 18.51 15.90 -2.37
N VAL A 535 17.29 16.27 -2.78
CA VAL A 535 16.22 15.33 -3.20
C VAL A 535 16.43 14.79 -4.61
N THR A 536 17.08 15.55 -5.51
CA THR A 536 17.45 15.05 -6.84
C THR A 536 18.67 14.13 -6.80
N SER A 537 19.49 14.20 -5.75
CA SER A 537 20.64 13.30 -5.56
C SER A 537 20.21 11.85 -5.26
N LYS A 538 21.05 10.87 -5.62
CA LYS A 538 20.75 9.43 -5.63
C LYS A 538 20.30 8.80 -4.29
N ASN A 539 20.48 9.45 -3.14
CA ASN A 539 20.55 8.77 -1.86
C ASN A 539 19.55 9.22 -0.79
N LYS A 540 18.52 10.01 -1.13
CA LYS A 540 17.49 10.42 -0.18
C LYS A 540 16.08 10.09 -0.64
N ALA A 541 15.21 9.77 0.32
CA ALA A 541 13.80 9.55 0.05
C ALA A 541 13.18 10.79 -0.60
N LYS A 542 12.51 10.58 -1.74
CA LYS A 542 11.85 11.66 -2.47
C LYS A 542 10.43 11.88 -1.91
N PRO A 543 10.16 13.00 -1.23
CA PRO A 543 8.86 13.23 -0.59
C PRO A 543 7.75 13.60 -1.59
N PHE A 544 8.08 13.72 -2.88
CA PHE A 544 7.18 14.04 -3.98
C PHE A 544 7.60 13.28 -5.26
N PHE A 545 6.71 13.22 -6.25
CA PHE A 545 6.96 12.66 -7.57
C PHE A 545 6.25 13.48 -8.67
N PRO A 546 7.00 14.25 -9.50
CA PRO A 546 6.46 15.02 -10.62
C PRO A 546 6.20 14.13 -11.85
N TRP A 547 4.98 13.60 -11.95
CA TRP A 547 4.57 12.61 -12.95
C TRP A 547 4.77 13.08 -14.39
N LYS A 548 4.33 14.31 -14.71
CA LYS A 548 4.36 14.83 -16.09
C LYS A 548 5.77 15.17 -16.56
N LEU A 549 6.70 15.36 -15.63
CA LEU A 549 8.11 15.57 -15.96
C LEU A 549 8.84 14.25 -16.13
N TYR A 550 8.74 13.34 -15.15
CA TYR A 550 9.49 12.09 -15.18
C TYR A 550 9.02 11.11 -16.27
N PHE A 551 7.73 11.14 -16.58
CA PHE A 551 7.12 10.35 -17.66
C PHE A 551 6.59 11.24 -18.78
N ALA A 552 7.33 12.31 -19.10
CA ALA A 552 6.98 13.25 -20.16
C ALA A 552 6.68 12.54 -21.48
N GLU A 553 7.39 11.46 -21.82
CA GLU A 553 7.14 10.69 -23.04
C GLU A 553 5.71 10.13 -23.11
N VAL A 554 5.11 9.78 -21.96
CA VAL A 554 3.73 9.27 -21.92
C VAL A 554 2.73 10.41 -22.01
N PHE A 555 2.97 11.49 -21.26
CA PHE A 555 2.03 12.61 -21.20
C PHE A 555 2.07 13.50 -22.44
N ALA A 556 3.24 13.65 -23.08
CA ALA A 556 3.41 14.42 -24.31
C ALA A 556 2.87 13.65 -25.53
N GLU A 557 3.14 12.36 -25.65
CA GLU A 557 2.66 11.54 -26.77
C GLU A 557 1.15 11.25 -26.67
N LYS A 558 0.66 10.94 -25.47
CA LYS A 558 -0.70 10.35 -25.29
C LYS A 558 -1.63 11.11 -24.34
N GLY A 559 -1.12 12.11 -23.62
CA GLY A 559 -1.90 12.80 -22.58
C GLY A 559 -2.13 11.99 -21.29
N GLY A 560 -1.50 10.82 -21.14
CA GLY A 560 -1.61 9.96 -19.97
C GLY A 560 -1.44 8.46 -20.29
N PHE A 561 -1.53 7.63 -19.26
CA PHE A 561 -1.39 6.18 -19.36
C PHE A 561 -2.64 5.50 -19.94
N ASP A 562 -2.44 4.35 -20.59
CA ASP A 562 -3.52 3.50 -21.11
C ASP A 562 -4.15 2.67 -19.98
N ILE A 563 -3.31 2.14 -19.09
CA ILE A 563 -3.71 1.30 -17.96
C ILE A 563 -2.99 1.76 -16.69
N VAL A 564 -3.73 1.93 -15.62
CA VAL A 564 -3.21 2.15 -14.26
C VAL A 564 -3.67 0.98 -13.40
N ILE A 565 -2.73 0.20 -12.86
CA ILE A 565 -3.00 -1.04 -12.12
C ILE A 565 -2.16 -1.07 -10.84
N ALA A 566 -2.77 -1.37 -9.69
CA ALA A 566 -2.05 -1.36 -8.42
C ALA A 566 -2.77 -2.11 -7.30
N ASN A 567 -2.02 -2.37 -6.23
CA ASN A 567 -2.51 -2.67 -4.89
C ASN A 567 -2.05 -1.53 -3.95
N PRO A 568 -2.80 -0.41 -3.87
CA PRO A 568 -2.39 0.75 -3.07
C PRO A 568 -2.30 0.45 -1.57
N PRO A 569 -1.56 1.23 -0.76
CA PRO A 569 -1.40 0.97 0.67
C PRO A 569 -2.70 1.12 1.49
N TYR A 570 -2.81 0.35 2.58
CA TYR A 570 -4.01 0.24 3.43
C TYR A 570 -3.75 0.94 4.76
N ILE A 571 -3.64 2.26 4.71
CA ILE A 571 -3.30 3.11 5.86
C ILE A 571 -4.45 4.09 6.13
N GLN A 572 -4.97 4.08 7.35
CA GLN A 572 -5.90 5.10 7.80
C GLN A 572 -5.19 6.44 7.93
N LEU A 573 -5.76 7.49 7.32
CA LEU A 573 -5.16 8.83 7.32
C LEU A 573 -5.06 9.44 8.72
N GLN A 574 -5.90 9.02 9.66
CA GLN A 574 -5.85 9.42 11.07
C GLN A 574 -4.73 8.74 11.88
N LYS A 575 -3.94 7.84 11.29
CA LYS A 575 -2.82 7.19 11.97
C LYS A 575 -1.67 8.19 12.14
N ALA A 576 -1.04 8.19 13.32
CA ALA A 576 0.15 9.00 13.57
C ALA A 576 1.33 8.48 12.72
N VAL A 577 2.02 9.41 12.05
CA VAL A 577 3.30 9.17 11.36
C VAL A 577 4.44 9.27 12.37
N ASN A 578 4.35 10.26 13.26
CA ASN A 578 5.25 10.51 14.39
C ASN A 578 4.49 11.24 15.49
N ASP A 579 5.15 11.57 16.60
CA ASP A 579 4.54 12.22 17.79
C ASP A 579 3.86 13.58 17.48
N LYS A 580 4.12 14.19 16.33
CA LYS A 580 3.66 15.54 15.96
C LYS A 580 2.68 15.57 14.79
N GLN A 581 2.59 14.52 13.97
CA GLN A 581 1.86 14.55 12.70
C GLN A 581 1.14 13.25 12.38
N HIS A 582 -0.06 13.35 11.80
CA HIS A 582 -0.80 12.24 11.22
C HIS A 582 -0.65 12.21 9.70
N TYR A 583 -0.94 11.07 9.06
CA TYR A 583 -0.89 10.96 7.60
C TYR A 583 -1.82 11.96 6.91
N ALA A 584 -2.99 12.25 7.51
CA ALA A 584 -3.92 13.26 7.02
C ALA A 584 -3.28 14.65 6.89
N ASP A 585 -2.31 14.98 7.75
CA ASP A 585 -1.65 16.29 7.73
C ASP A 585 -0.63 16.42 6.59
N LEU A 586 -0.16 15.29 6.03
CA LEU A 586 0.72 15.25 4.86
C LEU A 586 -0.02 15.50 3.55
N TYR A 587 -1.29 15.06 3.46
CA TYR A 587 -2.03 15.05 2.19
C TYR A 587 -3.19 16.05 2.12
N LYS A 588 -3.52 16.75 3.22
CA LYS A 588 -4.65 17.69 3.27
C LYS A 588 -4.58 18.81 2.23
N ASP A 589 -3.37 19.25 1.88
CA ASP A 589 -3.13 20.39 1.00
C ASP A 589 -2.88 19.93 -0.46
N ALA A 590 -2.86 18.62 -0.73
CA ALA A 590 -2.58 18.06 -2.05
C ALA A 590 -3.76 18.15 -3.04
N GLY A 591 -4.88 18.76 -2.64
CA GLY A 591 -6.00 19.07 -3.54
C GLY A 591 -6.82 17.87 -4.02
N TYR A 592 -6.88 16.78 -3.25
CA TYR A 592 -7.71 15.61 -3.58
C TYR A 592 -9.18 15.81 -3.19
N GLU A 593 -10.09 15.62 -4.15
CA GLU A 593 -11.54 15.64 -3.92
C GLU A 593 -11.99 14.51 -2.99
N THR A 594 -11.30 13.38 -3.07
CA THR A 594 -11.54 12.14 -2.30
C THR A 594 -10.97 12.18 -0.88
N PHE A 595 -10.26 13.26 -0.50
CA PHE A 595 -9.64 13.38 0.81
C PHE A 595 -10.65 13.44 1.95
N ASP A 596 -10.51 12.52 2.90
CA ASP A 596 -11.21 12.53 4.18
C ASP A 596 -10.23 12.18 5.31
N ARG A 597 -10.16 13.00 6.37
CA ARG A 597 -9.20 12.79 7.47
C ARG A 597 -9.38 11.43 8.16
N ARG A 598 -10.59 10.85 8.15
CA ARG A 598 -10.91 9.54 8.73
C ARG A 598 -10.85 8.41 7.69
N GLY A 599 -10.60 8.75 6.43
CA GLY A 599 -10.52 7.78 5.34
C GLY A 599 -9.19 7.02 5.28
N ASP A 600 -9.10 6.12 4.30
CA ASP A 600 -7.89 5.38 3.99
C ASP A 600 -7.14 6.04 2.82
N ILE A 601 -5.81 5.89 2.81
CA ILE A 601 -4.93 6.49 1.82
C ILE A 601 -5.19 6.00 0.39
N TYR A 602 -5.68 4.76 0.20
CA TYR A 602 -6.02 4.24 -1.12
C TYR A 602 -7.13 5.06 -1.83
N CYS A 603 -7.96 5.81 -1.07
CA CYS A 603 -8.94 6.72 -1.66
C CYS A 603 -8.26 7.78 -2.53
N LEU A 604 -7.12 8.31 -2.07
CA LEU A 604 -6.32 9.30 -2.81
C LEU A 604 -5.67 8.66 -4.05
N PHE A 605 -5.25 7.40 -3.95
CA PHE A 605 -4.68 6.67 -5.08
C PHE A 605 -5.70 6.44 -6.20
N TYR A 606 -6.98 6.19 -5.89
CA TYR A 606 -8.02 6.08 -6.91
C TYR A 606 -8.14 7.36 -7.73
N GLU A 607 -8.14 8.52 -7.06
CA GLU A 607 -8.18 9.81 -7.74
C GLU A 607 -6.88 10.09 -8.51
N LEU A 608 -5.71 9.79 -7.94
CA LEU A 608 -4.43 9.87 -8.64
C LEU A 608 -4.44 9.01 -9.91
N GLY A 609 -4.84 7.74 -9.82
CA GLY A 609 -4.84 6.83 -10.95
C GLY A 609 -5.70 7.35 -12.11
N ILE A 610 -6.87 7.92 -11.80
CA ILE A 610 -7.68 8.60 -12.81
C ILE A 610 -7.02 9.85 -13.38
N LYS A 611 -6.31 10.64 -12.57
CA LYS A 611 -5.53 11.80 -13.07
C LYS A 611 -4.40 11.37 -14.01
N LEU A 612 -3.80 10.20 -13.79
CA LEU A 612 -2.72 9.64 -14.62
C LEU A 612 -3.20 9.04 -15.94
N LEU A 613 -4.45 8.54 -15.99
CA LEU A 613 -5.01 7.95 -17.21
C LEU A 613 -5.28 8.98 -18.31
N ARG A 614 -5.10 8.57 -19.56
CA ARG A 614 -5.66 9.28 -20.73
C ARG A 614 -7.18 9.02 -20.85
N PRO A 615 -7.93 9.79 -21.67
CA PRO A 615 -9.34 9.48 -21.95
C PRO A 615 -9.52 8.04 -22.42
N ASN A 616 -10.56 7.36 -21.92
CA ASN A 616 -10.86 5.94 -22.16
C ASN A 616 -9.82 4.94 -21.61
N GLY A 617 -8.82 5.39 -20.84
CA GLY A 617 -7.89 4.50 -20.15
C GLY A 617 -8.54 3.70 -19.02
N ILE A 618 -7.92 2.59 -18.63
CA ILE A 618 -8.45 1.62 -17.66
C ILE A 618 -7.71 1.70 -16.33
N LEU A 619 -8.45 1.84 -15.22
CA LEU A 619 -7.95 1.75 -13.86
C LEU A 619 -8.40 0.42 -13.26
N THR A 620 -7.46 -0.35 -12.69
CA THR A 620 -7.75 -1.63 -12.04
C THR A 620 -7.04 -1.71 -10.71
N TYR A 621 -7.75 -1.52 -9.60
CA TYR A 621 -7.17 -1.58 -8.25
C TYR A 621 -7.81 -2.65 -7.39
N ILE A 622 -6.98 -3.30 -6.57
CA ILE A 622 -7.43 -4.03 -5.39
C ILE A 622 -7.30 -3.12 -4.16
N SER A 623 -8.35 -3.03 -3.35
CA SER A 623 -8.39 -2.18 -2.15
C SER A 623 -9.26 -2.79 -1.05
N SER A 624 -9.35 -2.16 0.12
CA SER A 624 -10.30 -2.59 1.16
C SER A 624 -11.74 -2.27 0.74
N ASN A 625 -12.68 -3.20 0.92
CA ASN A 625 -14.09 -2.98 0.52
C ASN A 625 -14.85 -1.99 1.42
N LYS A 626 -14.26 -1.56 2.55
CA LYS A 626 -14.92 -0.70 3.55
C LYS A 626 -15.45 0.62 2.98
N TRP A 627 -14.77 1.20 1.98
CA TRP A 627 -15.21 2.45 1.36
C TRP A 627 -16.59 2.33 0.71
N MET A 628 -17.02 1.11 0.35
CA MET A 628 -18.35 0.89 -0.23
C MET A 628 -19.47 1.23 0.76
N ARG A 629 -19.22 1.10 2.07
CA ARG A 629 -20.26 1.20 3.12
C ARG A 629 -19.98 2.26 4.16
N ALA A 630 -18.72 2.50 4.49
CA ALA A 630 -18.32 3.42 5.54
C ALA A 630 -18.61 4.89 5.18
N GLY A 631 -18.86 5.72 6.21
CA GLY A 631 -19.15 7.14 6.03
C GLY A 631 -18.05 7.91 5.33
N TYR A 632 -16.77 7.62 5.64
CA TYR A 632 -15.62 8.28 4.99
C TYR A 632 -15.55 8.04 3.48
N GLY A 633 -16.20 6.97 2.98
CA GLY A 633 -16.22 6.62 1.56
C GLY A 633 -17.15 7.49 0.71
N ASP A 634 -17.96 8.38 1.29
CA ASP A 634 -18.94 9.20 0.54
C ASP A 634 -18.29 9.99 -0.61
N LYS A 635 -17.15 10.64 -0.34
CA LYS A 635 -16.40 11.41 -1.34
C LYS A 635 -15.88 10.52 -2.46
N LEU A 636 -15.36 9.33 -2.13
CA LEU A 636 -14.87 8.38 -3.12
C LEU A 636 -16.01 7.81 -3.99
N ARG A 637 -17.14 7.45 -3.38
CA ARG A 637 -18.32 6.96 -4.12
C ARG A 637 -18.87 8.02 -5.07
N ARG A 638 -18.94 9.29 -4.63
CA ARG A 638 -19.30 10.44 -5.47
C ARG A 638 -18.29 10.68 -6.59
N PHE A 639 -17.00 10.46 -6.33
CA PHE A 639 -15.97 10.56 -7.35
C PHE A 639 -16.18 9.51 -8.46
N PHE A 640 -16.50 8.26 -8.10
CA PHE A 640 -16.76 7.21 -9.09
C PHE A 640 -17.99 7.43 -9.96
N THR A 641 -18.99 8.21 -9.53
CA THR A 641 -20.14 8.53 -10.39
C THR A 641 -19.78 9.41 -11.59
N LYS A 642 -18.62 10.08 -11.56
CA LYS A 642 -18.13 10.92 -12.67
C LYS A 642 -17.50 10.11 -13.80
N TYR A 643 -17.21 8.84 -13.57
CA TYR A 643 -16.50 7.96 -14.50
C TYR A 643 -17.31 6.69 -14.77
N ASN A 644 -16.75 5.73 -15.52
CA ASN A 644 -17.44 4.50 -15.90
C ASN A 644 -16.89 3.26 -15.17
N PRO A 645 -17.38 2.92 -13.96
CA PRO A 645 -17.11 1.64 -13.34
C PRO A 645 -17.61 0.48 -14.21
N LEU A 646 -16.72 -0.45 -14.54
CA LEU A 646 -17.02 -1.60 -15.39
C LEU A 646 -17.31 -2.84 -14.56
N ILE A 647 -16.39 -3.21 -13.67
CA ILE A 647 -16.44 -4.44 -12.88
C ILE A 647 -16.10 -4.14 -11.42
N LEU A 648 -16.90 -4.66 -10.48
CA LEU A 648 -16.63 -4.63 -9.04
C LEU A 648 -16.76 -6.04 -8.46
N ILE A 649 -15.68 -6.55 -7.89
CA ILE A 649 -15.66 -7.86 -7.22
C ILE A 649 -15.40 -7.63 -5.74
N ASP A 650 -16.39 -7.92 -4.89
CA ASP A 650 -16.18 -7.96 -3.44
C ASP A 650 -15.62 -9.34 -3.06
N LEU A 651 -14.31 -9.40 -2.78
CA LEU A 651 -13.59 -10.63 -2.45
C LEU A 651 -13.80 -11.08 -0.99
N GLY A 652 -14.30 -10.19 -0.13
CA GLY A 652 -14.43 -10.45 1.29
C GLY A 652 -13.07 -10.69 1.98
N PRO A 653 -13.05 -11.41 3.12
CA PRO A 653 -11.85 -11.61 3.94
C PRO A 653 -10.89 -12.69 3.41
N ASN A 654 -9.70 -12.75 4.02
CA ASN A 654 -8.69 -13.80 3.82
C ASN A 654 -8.19 -13.88 2.37
N VAL A 655 -8.06 -12.72 1.71
CA VAL A 655 -7.36 -12.62 0.43
C VAL A 655 -5.84 -12.61 0.65
N PHE A 656 -5.39 -11.96 1.72
CA PHE A 656 -3.99 -11.92 2.11
C PHE A 656 -3.73 -12.86 3.28
N GLU A 657 -2.78 -13.80 3.17
CA GLU A 657 -2.43 -14.78 4.23
C GLU A 657 -2.14 -14.10 5.59
N SER A 658 -1.58 -12.89 5.56
CA SER A 658 -1.13 -12.15 6.73
C SER A 658 -2.12 -11.09 7.25
N ALA A 659 -3.27 -10.88 6.59
CA ALA A 659 -4.19 -9.78 6.95
C ALA A 659 -5.67 -10.18 6.91
N THR A 660 -6.39 -9.85 7.98
CA THR A 660 -7.85 -10.08 8.10
C THR A 660 -8.66 -8.92 7.50
N VAL A 661 -8.18 -8.31 6.42
CA VAL A 661 -8.84 -7.16 5.79
C VAL A 661 -9.71 -7.67 4.65
N ASP A 662 -10.95 -7.20 4.61
CA ASP A 662 -11.88 -7.48 3.52
C ASP A 662 -11.54 -6.60 2.32
N THR A 663 -11.47 -7.20 1.13
CA THR A 663 -10.96 -6.55 -0.08
C THR A 663 -11.94 -6.57 -1.23
N ASN A 664 -11.79 -5.65 -2.17
CA ASN A 664 -12.46 -5.66 -3.46
C ASN A 664 -11.48 -5.40 -4.60
N ILE A 665 -11.88 -5.78 -5.82
CA ILE A 665 -11.26 -5.34 -7.07
C ILE A 665 -12.26 -4.41 -7.76
N LEU A 666 -11.80 -3.23 -8.19
CA LEU A 666 -12.58 -2.30 -9.00
C LEU A 666 -11.84 -2.04 -10.32
N ILE A 667 -12.51 -2.34 -11.43
CA ILE A 667 -12.10 -1.98 -12.79
C ILE A 667 -12.99 -0.83 -13.26
N LEU A 668 -12.38 0.26 -13.68
CA LEU A 668 -13.05 1.49 -14.04
C LEU A 668 -12.39 2.13 -15.25
N GLN A 669 -13.19 2.66 -16.16
CA GLN A 669 -12.70 3.38 -17.33
C GLN A 669 -12.85 4.90 -17.14
N LYS A 670 -11.85 5.66 -17.59
CA LYS A 670 -11.89 7.14 -17.64
C LYS A 670 -12.76 7.62 -18.81
N ALA A 671 -14.04 7.33 -18.73
CA ALA A 671 -15.09 7.71 -19.65
C ALA A 671 -16.36 8.09 -18.87
N GLU A 672 -17.36 8.66 -19.54
CA GLU A 672 -18.65 8.95 -18.92
C GLU A 672 -19.37 7.68 -18.46
N ASN A 673 -20.02 7.75 -17.31
CA ASN A 673 -20.69 6.61 -16.69
C ASN A 673 -21.79 6.05 -17.59
N GLN A 674 -21.70 4.76 -17.94
CA GLN A 674 -22.70 4.07 -18.76
C GLN A 674 -23.82 3.42 -17.93
N HIS A 675 -23.80 3.59 -16.61
CA HIS A 675 -24.81 3.07 -15.68
C HIS A 675 -25.02 1.54 -15.81
N ASN A 676 -23.92 0.79 -16.00
CA ASN A 676 -23.95 -0.66 -16.20
C ASN A 676 -22.80 -1.37 -15.46
N LEU A 677 -22.55 -1.00 -14.20
CA LEU A 677 -21.52 -1.66 -13.39
C LEU A 677 -21.88 -3.12 -13.14
N CYS A 678 -21.04 -4.05 -13.58
CA CYS A 678 -21.13 -5.47 -13.27
C CYS A 678 -20.50 -5.74 -11.89
N ALA A 679 -21.31 -6.03 -10.87
CA ALA A 679 -20.85 -6.22 -9.50
C ALA A 679 -21.18 -7.62 -8.95
N VAL A 680 -20.21 -8.28 -8.32
CA VAL A 680 -20.37 -9.62 -7.73
C VAL A 680 -19.71 -9.72 -6.36
N THR A 681 -20.33 -10.49 -5.45
CA THR A 681 -19.70 -10.88 -4.19
C THR A 681 -19.13 -12.29 -4.34
N TYR A 682 -17.82 -12.42 -4.19
CA TYR A 682 -17.09 -13.66 -4.41
C TYR A 682 -17.08 -14.52 -3.14
N ASN A 683 -18.16 -15.28 -2.95
CA ASN A 683 -18.36 -16.12 -1.77
C ASN A 683 -17.74 -17.52 -1.88
N ASN A 684 -17.60 -18.04 -3.10
CA ASN A 684 -17.07 -19.38 -3.34
C ASN A 684 -15.65 -19.31 -3.94
N LYS A 685 -14.64 -19.58 -3.11
CA LYS A 685 -13.23 -19.58 -3.53
C LYS A 685 -12.84 -20.77 -4.42
N SER A 686 -13.76 -21.69 -4.72
CA SER A 686 -13.49 -22.85 -5.58
C SER A 686 -13.65 -22.56 -7.08
N ILE A 687 -14.31 -21.47 -7.46
CA ILE A 687 -14.50 -21.08 -8.87
C ILE A 687 -13.56 -19.94 -9.24
N PRO A 688 -12.99 -19.88 -10.45
CA PRO A 688 -12.15 -18.76 -10.88
C PRO A 688 -12.90 -17.42 -10.85
N LEU A 689 -12.19 -16.32 -10.59
CA LEU A 689 -12.77 -14.97 -10.56
C LEU A 689 -13.49 -14.60 -11.88
N SER A 690 -12.90 -14.98 -13.02
CA SER A 690 -13.48 -14.77 -14.35
C SER A 690 -14.82 -15.46 -14.54
N GLU A 691 -15.06 -16.59 -13.87
CA GLU A 691 -16.34 -17.30 -13.90
C GLU A 691 -17.36 -16.64 -12.98
N ALA A 692 -16.93 -16.21 -11.78
CA ALA A 692 -17.81 -15.51 -10.85
C ALA A 692 -18.40 -14.22 -11.46
N VAL A 693 -17.61 -13.46 -12.22
CA VAL A 693 -18.05 -12.22 -12.87
C VAL A 693 -19.13 -12.46 -13.93
N LYS A 694 -19.21 -13.65 -14.55
CA LYS A 694 -20.29 -13.97 -15.49
C LYS A 694 -21.68 -13.95 -14.84
N ASN A 695 -21.75 -14.15 -13.52
CA ASN A 695 -22.98 -14.15 -12.73
C ASN A 695 -23.16 -12.83 -11.95
N CYS A 696 -22.55 -11.73 -12.40
CA CYS A 696 -22.64 -10.45 -11.71
C CYS A 696 -24.04 -9.81 -11.80
N HIS A 697 -24.29 -8.89 -10.87
CA HIS A 697 -25.47 -8.04 -10.88
C HIS A 697 -25.15 -6.70 -11.53
N ILE A 698 -26.04 -6.24 -12.41
CA ILE A 698 -25.89 -4.92 -13.05
C ILE A 698 -26.43 -3.82 -12.15
N ILE A 699 -25.52 -2.97 -11.66
CA ILE A 699 -25.83 -1.78 -10.87
C ILE A 699 -25.92 -0.55 -11.78
N LYS A 700 -27.13 -0.01 -11.94
CA LYS A 700 -27.38 1.15 -12.81
C LYS A 700 -27.20 2.50 -12.12
N ASN A 701 -27.71 2.63 -10.90
CA ASN A 701 -27.76 3.90 -10.19
C ASN A 701 -26.69 3.96 -9.11
N LEU A 702 -25.48 4.36 -9.50
CA LEU A 702 -24.40 4.67 -8.55
C LEU A 702 -24.64 6.04 -7.93
N SER A 703 -24.46 6.11 -6.61
CA SER A 703 -24.58 7.37 -5.85
C SER A 703 -23.52 7.44 -4.76
N SER A 704 -23.51 8.54 -4.01
CA SER A 704 -22.64 8.68 -2.84
C SER A 704 -23.12 7.86 -1.63
N GLN A 705 -24.32 7.27 -1.69
CA GLN A 705 -24.81 6.34 -0.67
C GLN A 705 -24.03 5.03 -0.69
N ALA A 706 -24.19 4.20 0.34
CA ALA A 706 -23.50 2.92 0.44
C ALA A 706 -23.84 2.02 -0.76
N TRP A 707 -22.82 1.40 -1.37
CA TRP A 707 -22.98 0.50 -2.49
C TRP A 707 -23.34 -0.89 -2.00
N PHE A 708 -24.47 -1.40 -2.49
CA PHE A 708 -24.98 -2.73 -2.20
C PHE A 708 -24.85 -3.61 -3.45
N ILE A 709 -24.22 -4.77 -3.28
CA ILE A 709 -24.11 -5.79 -4.32
C ILE A 709 -25.16 -6.86 -4.02
N GLY A 710 -26.22 -6.89 -4.83
CA GLY A 710 -27.28 -7.87 -4.74
C GLY A 710 -28.15 -7.85 -5.99
N SER A 711 -29.01 -8.86 -6.11
CA SER A 711 -29.96 -9.01 -7.21
C SER A 711 -30.94 -7.84 -7.30
N GLU A 712 -31.59 -7.69 -8.46
CA GLU A 712 -32.64 -6.68 -8.61
C GLU A 712 -33.79 -6.87 -7.59
N ALA A 713 -34.10 -8.11 -7.25
CA ALA A 713 -35.11 -8.45 -6.26
C ALA A 713 -34.69 -8.01 -4.84
N GLU A 714 -33.44 -8.28 -4.44
CA GLU A 714 -32.89 -7.80 -3.16
C GLU A 714 -32.88 -6.27 -3.08
N ARG A 715 -32.55 -5.59 -4.18
CA ARG A 715 -32.56 -4.12 -4.22
C ARG A 715 -33.98 -3.57 -4.10
N LYS A 716 -34.96 -4.12 -4.83
CA LYS A 716 -36.38 -3.73 -4.73
C LYS A 716 -36.93 -3.97 -3.32
N LEU A 717 -36.57 -5.09 -2.71
CA LEU A 717 -36.94 -5.39 -1.32
C LEU A 717 -36.35 -4.34 -0.37
N LYS A 718 -35.05 -4.01 -0.51
CA LYS A 718 -34.41 -2.96 0.28
C LYS A 718 -35.10 -1.60 0.12
N GLU A 719 -35.41 -1.18 -1.11
CA GLU A 719 -36.12 0.07 -1.41
C GLU A 719 -37.52 0.09 -0.78
N LYS A 720 -38.24 -1.04 -0.83
CA LYS A 720 -39.55 -1.20 -0.18
C LYS A 720 -39.45 -1.07 1.34
N ILE A 721 -38.46 -1.72 1.96
CA ILE A 721 -38.18 -1.64 3.40
C ILE A 721 -37.88 -0.19 3.81
N GLU A 722 -37.07 0.53 3.03
CA GLU A 722 -36.72 1.94 3.27
C GLU A 722 -37.88 2.90 3.04
N ARG A 723 -38.80 2.59 2.12
CA ARG A 723 -39.98 3.39 1.84
C ARG A 723 -41.05 3.27 2.93
N ILE A 724 -41.23 2.07 3.49
CA ILE A 724 -42.25 1.79 4.51
C ILE A 724 -41.73 2.14 5.92
N GLY A 725 -40.47 1.80 6.20
CA GLY A 725 -39.86 2.01 7.49
C GLY A 725 -39.24 3.40 7.66
N LYS A 726 -39.16 3.86 8.91
CA LYS A 726 -38.45 5.09 9.28
C LYS A 726 -37.14 4.72 10.01
N PRO A 727 -35.98 5.27 9.62
CA PRO A 727 -34.71 4.97 10.30
C PRO A 727 -34.81 5.19 11.82
N LEU A 728 -34.24 4.29 12.62
CA LEU A 728 -34.28 4.38 14.09
C LEU A 728 -33.78 5.72 14.63
N LYS A 729 -32.79 6.37 14.00
CA LYS A 729 -32.34 7.73 14.41
C LYS A 729 -33.44 8.80 14.38
N GLU A 730 -34.51 8.57 13.62
CA GLU A 730 -35.66 9.47 13.51
C GLU A 730 -36.85 9.03 14.38
N TRP A 731 -36.72 7.92 15.10
CA TRP A 731 -37.61 7.54 16.19
C TRP A 731 -37.26 8.31 17.46
N TYR A 732 -38.16 8.33 18.42
CA TYR A 732 -37.92 8.91 19.75
C TYR A 732 -37.04 7.97 20.60
N VAL A 733 -35.82 7.73 20.15
CA VAL A 733 -34.83 6.87 20.79
C VAL A 733 -33.51 7.61 20.98
N LYS A 734 -32.75 7.24 22.02
CA LYS A 734 -31.39 7.76 22.23
C LYS A 734 -30.41 6.60 22.30
N ILE A 735 -29.35 6.67 21.49
CA ILE A 735 -28.33 5.62 21.39
C ILE A 735 -27.02 6.10 22.00
N PHE A 736 -26.53 5.32 22.96
CA PHE A 736 -25.33 5.58 23.75
C PHE A 736 -24.33 4.41 23.69
N TYR A 737 -23.08 4.68 24.08
CA TYR A 737 -22.01 3.70 24.19
C TYR A 737 -21.91 3.21 25.65
N GLY A 738 -21.33 2.03 25.86
CA GLY A 738 -20.91 1.62 27.19
C GLY A 738 -19.75 2.45 27.74
N ILE A 739 -19.44 2.26 29.01
CA ILE A 739 -18.41 3.02 29.72
C ILE A 739 -17.00 2.61 29.26
N LYS A 740 -16.17 3.64 29.03
CA LYS A 740 -14.72 3.50 28.85
C LYS A 740 -14.03 3.82 30.18
N THR A 741 -13.39 2.82 30.77
CA THR A 741 -12.67 2.95 32.04
C THR A 741 -11.25 3.51 31.87
N GLY A 742 -10.61 3.26 30.72
CA GLY A 742 -9.21 3.61 30.47
C GLY A 742 -8.19 2.69 31.18
N LEU A 743 -8.62 1.91 32.18
CA LEU A 743 -7.81 0.90 32.89
C LEU A 743 -8.76 -0.17 33.46
N ASN A 744 -9.08 -1.19 32.66
CA ASN A 744 -10.07 -2.21 33.05
C ASN A 744 -9.63 -2.99 34.29
N GLU A 745 -8.33 -3.24 34.43
CA GLU A 745 -7.72 -4.01 35.50
C GLU A 745 -7.96 -3.40 36.89
N ALA A 746 -8.06 -2.07 36.96
CA ALA A 746 -8.37 -1.36 38.19
C ALA A 746 -9.88 -1.27 38.43
N PHE A 747 -10.63 -0.80 37.42
CA PHE A 747 -12.02 -0.37 37.59
C PHE A 747 -13.06 -1.47 37.34
N ILE A 748 -12.70 -2.59 36.71
CA ILE A 748 -13.58 -3.75 36.53
C ILE A 748 -13.11 -4.90 37.42
N ILE A 749 -13.92 -5.23 38.41
CA ILE A 749 -13.57 -6.19 39.48
C ILE A 749 -14.49 -7.41 39.45
N THR A 750 -14.01 -8.52 40.00
CA THR A 750 -14.82 -9.73 40.20
C THR A 750 -15.72 -9.60 41.44
N THR A 751 -16.75 -10.45 41.53
CA THR A 751 -17.60 -10.54 42.73
C THR A 751 -16.78 -10.83 43.98
N GLN A 752 -15.81 -11.74 43.89
CA GLN A 752 -14.88 -12.01 45.00
C GLN A 752 -14.13 -10.75 45.47
N LYS A 753 -13.59 -9.95 44.53
CA LYS A 753 -12.86 -8.74 44.88
C LYS A 753 -13.78 -7.65 45.43
N ARG A 754 -15.01 -7.52 44.90
CA ARG A 754 -16.04 -6.65 45.46
C ARG A 754 -16.33 -7.02 46.92
N ASP A 755 -16.57 -8.30 47.18
CA ASP A 755 -16.94 -8.77 48.52
C ASP A 755 -15.78 -8.59 49.51
N GLU A 756 -14.53 -8.77 49.06
CA GLU A 756 -13.32 -8.44 49.83
C GLU A 756 -13.25 -6.95 50.17
N ILE A 757 -13.50 -6.04 49.21
CA ILE A 757 -13.52 -4.59 49.47
C ILE A 757 -14.61 -4.26 50.49
N LEU A 758 -15.83 -4.80 50.32
CA LEU A 758 -16.96 -4.52 51.21
C LEU A 758 -16.79 -5.13 52.61
N ALA A 759 -16.10 -6.26 52.75
CA ALA A 759 -15.78 -6.87 54.04
C ALA A 759 -14.73 -6.08 54.82
N ASN A 760 -13.86 -5.35 54.13
CA ASN A 760 -12.81 -4.52 54.73
C ASN A 760 -13.25 -3.06 54.98
N CYS A 761 -14.51 -2.70 54.73
CA CYS A 761 -15.06 -1.39 55.10
C CYS A 761 -15.05 -1.22 56.63
N LYS A 762 -14.71 -0.01 57.09
CA LYS A 762 -14.54 0.29 58.52
C LYS A 762 -15.85 0.23 59.33
N ASP A 763 -16.95 0.55 58.66
CA ASP A 763 -18.30 0.62 59.24
C ASP A 763 -19.37 0.40 58.16
N GLU A 764 -20.61 0.19 58.60
CA GLU A 764 -21.76 -0.08 57.73
C GLU A 764 -22.09 1.11 56.81
N GLU A 765 -21.77 2.33 57.24
CA GLU A 765 -22.02 3.55 56.47
C GLU A 765 -21.05 3.68 55.28
N GLU A 766 -19.76 3.34 55.47
CA GLU A 766 -18.80 3.17 54.36
C GLU A 766 -19.25 2.05 53.44
N ARG A 767 -19.66 0.90 54.00
CA ARG A 767 -20.10 -0.25 53.21
C ARG A 767 -21.23 0.14 52.26
N ARG A 768 -22.27 0.83 52.76
CA ARG A 768 -23.41 1.32 51.96
C ARG A 768 -22.98 2.27 50.84
N ARG A 769 -22.14 3.26 51.15
CA ARG A 769 -21.65 4.22 50.12
C ARG A 769 -20.77 3.54 49.08
N THR A 770 -19.89 2.62 49.50
CA THR A 770 -18.99 1.86 48.62
C THR A 770 -19.78 0.93 47.71
N GLU A 771 -20.78 0.24 48.26
CA GLU A 771 -21.68 -0.62 47.48
C GLU A 771 -22.46 0.19 46.44
N ALA A 772 -22.91 1.41 46.78
CA ALA A 772 -23.68 2.26 45.87
C ALA A 772 -22.92 2.65 44.59
N ILE A 773 -21.59 2.75 44.65
CA ILE A 773 -20.73 3.12 43.50
C ILE A 773 -20.15 1.91 42.76
N ILE A 774 -20.34 0.69 43.27
CA ILE A 774 -19.92 -0.55 42.60
C ILE A 774 -21.13 -1.16 41.90
N LYS A 775 -21.18 -1.06 40.57
CA LYS A 775 -22.33 -1.44 39.75
C LYS A 775 -22.05 -2.70 38.93
N PRO A 776 -23.03 -3.59 38.69
CA PRO A 776 -22.82 -4.74 37.83
C PRO A 776 -22.55 -4.29 36.39
N ILE A 777 -21.63 -4.97 35.68
CA ILE A 777 -21.26 -4.63 34.29
C ILE A 777 -21.37 -5.84 33.35
N LEU A 778 -21.88 -5.60 32.13
CA LEU A 778 -21.89 -6.56 31.03
C LEU A 778 -20.87 -6.20 29.96
N ARG A 779 -20.24 -7.22 29.39
CA ARG A 779 -19.32 -7.14 28.23
C ARG A 779 -20.02 -7.66 26.99
N GLY A 780 -19.43 -7.46 25.80
CA GLY A 780 -20.04 -7.87 24.53
C GLY A 780 -20.43 -9.35 24.51
N ARG A 781 -19.54 -10.23 24.95
CA ARG A 781 -19.79 -11.69 25.03
C ARG A 781 -20.89 -12.12 26.00
N ASP A 782 -21.23 -11.25 26.96
CA ASP A 782 -22.25 -11.51 27.97
C ASP A 782 -23.66 -11.22 27.41
N ILE A 783 -23.77 -10.54 26.26
CA ILE A 783 -25.02 -10.27 25.55
C ILE A 783 -25.36 -11.44 24.64
N LYS A 784 -26.57 -11.97 24.76
CA LYS A 784 -27.12 -13.05 23.91
C LYS A 784 -28.43 -12.60 23.28
N ARG A 785 -28.93 -13.39 22.34
CA ARG A 785 -30.22 -13.15 21.69
C ARG A 785 -31.34 -13.30 22.74
N TYR A 786 -32.05 -12.21 23.05
CA TYR A 786 -33.12 -12.07 24.06
C TYR A 786 -32.75 -12.23 25.54
N TYR A 787 -31.52 -12.60 25.91
CA TYR A 787 -31.09 -12.71 27.30
C TYR A 787 -29.62 -12.30 27.48
N TYR A 788 -29.16 -12.18 28.72
CA TYR A 788 -27.76 -11.90 29.02
C TYR A 788 -27.24 -12.83 30.12
N GLU A 789 -25.93 -13.04 30.13
CA GLU A 789 -25.23 -13.86 31.11
C GLU A 789 -24.24 -13.01 31.90
N TRP A 790 -24.69 -12.50 33.04
CA TRP A 790 -23.81 -11.71 33.89
C TRP A 790 -22.67 -12.57 34.46
N ALA A 791 -21.44 -12.19 34.17
CA ALA A 791 -20.24 -12.96 34.50
C ALA A 791 -19.71 -12.72 35.92
N GLY A 792 -20.53 -12.18 36.83
CA GLY A 792 -20.08 -11.81 38.19
C GLY A 792 -19.07 -10.67 38.20
N LEU A 793 -19.13 -9.76 37.21
CA LEU A 793 -18.25 -8.61 37.09
C LEU A 793 -18.94 -7.31 37.49
N TRP A 794 -18.15 -6.43 38.10
CA TRP A 794 -18.59 -5.15 38.62
C TRP A 794 -17.69 -4.03 38.13
N VAL A 795 -18.21 -2.82 38.03
CA VAL A 795 -17.48 -1.61 37.68
C VAL A 795 -17.55 -0.61 38.83
N ILE A 796 -16.41 -0.03 39.18
CA ILE A 796 -16.32 1.08 40.15
C ILE A 796 -16.61 2.38 39.41
N ILE A 797 -17.68 3.07 39.81
CA ILE A 797 -18.17 4.30 39.17
C ILE A 797 -17.94 5.49 40.09
N ILE A 798 -16.85 6.22 39.84
CA ILE A 798 -16.64 7.56 40.39
C ILE A 798 -16.60 8.53 39.19
N PRO A 799 -17.70 9.21 38.85
CA PRO A 799 -17.75 10.10 37.70
C PRO A 799 -16.79 11.29 37.82
N ALA A 800 -16.31 11.81 36.69
CA ALA A 800 -15.60 13.08 36.66
C ALA A 800 -16.42 14.20 37.35
N GLY A 801 -15.77 14.98 38.20
CA GLY A 801 -16.40 16.06 38.98
C GLY A 801 -17.20 15.59 40.19
N TRP A 802 -17.36 14.28 40.40
CA TRP A 802 -18.08 13.74 41.55
C TRP A 802 -17.35 14.06 42.86
N THR A 803 -16.02 13.95 42.89
CA THR A 803 -15.24 14.22 44.11
C THR A 803 -15.42 15.68 44.54
N ASP A 804 -15.30 16.62 43.60
CA ASP A 804 -15.50 18.04 43.87
C ASP A 804 -16.92 18.37 44.31
N GLY A 805 -17.92 17.75 43.67
CA GLY A 805 -19.34 17.94 44.02
C GLY A 805 -19.72 17.45 45.42
N ASN A 806 -18.96 16.52 46.00
CA ASN A 806 -19.30 15.88 47.29
C ASN A 806 -18.36 16.23 48.45
N ARG A 807 -17.17 16.81 48.18
CA ARG A 807 -16.16 17.08 49.22
C ARG A 807 -16.47 18.29 50.11
N ASN A 808 -17.45 19.13 49.77
CA ASN A 808 -17.81 20.34 50.52
C ASN A 808 -16.58 21.21 50.87
N GLY A 809 -15.69 21.42 49.90
CA GLY A 809 -14.47 22.23 50.07
C GLY A 809 -13.29 21.54 50.77
N LYS A 810 -13.44 20.32 51.30
CA LYS A 810 -12.31 19.54 51.86
C LYS A 810 -11.28 19.18 50.79
N ASP A 811 -10.03 18.94 51.18
CA ASP A 811 -9.01 18.43 50.26
C ASP A 811 -9.49 17.14 49.53
N PRO A 812 -9.39 17.05 48.20
CA PRO A 812 -9.95 15.92 47.43
C PRO A 812 -9.42 14.56 47.85
N GLU A 813 -8.11 14.47 48.11
CA GLU A 813 -7.47 13.21 48.48
C GLU A 813 -7.86 12.80 49.91
N LYS A 814 -7.77 13.72 50.88
CA LYS A 814 -8.24 13.44 52.24
C LYS A 814 -9.72 13.06 52.27
N PHE A 815 -10.56 13.72 51.46
CA PHE A 815 -11.97 13.40 51.36
C PHE A 815 -12.19 11.99 50.84
N ILE A 816 -11.64 11.62 49.68
CA ILE A 816 -11.91 10.31 49.07
C ILE A 816 -11.39 9.16 49.95
N TYR A 817 -10.22 9.31 50.57
CA TYR A 817 -9.67 8.32 51.50
C TYR A 817 -10.45 8.22 52.82
N SER A 818 -11.05 9.31 53.29
CA SER A 818 -11.92 9.25 54.48
C SER A 818 -13.30 8.64 54.19
N SER A 819 -13.79 8.84 52.95
CA SER A 819 -15.12 8.43 52.50
C SER A 819 -15.18 6.97 52.05
N PHE A 820 -14.12 6.48 51.39
CA PHE A 820 -13.99 5.12 50.85
C PHE A 820 -12.61 4.49 51.13
N PRO A 821 -12.16 4.41 52.40
CA PRO A 821 -10.81 3.92 52.72
C PRO A 821 -10.53 2.51 52.17
N SER A 822 -11.48 1.57 52.27
CA SER A 822 -11.29 0.21 51.76
C SER A 822 -11.10 0.19 50.23
N LEU A 823 -11.96 0.91 49.50
CA LEU A 823 -11.87 1.01 48.04
C LEU A 823 -10.57 1.70 47.59
N MET A 824 -10.18 2.78 48.28
CA MET A 824 -8.97 3.52 47.94
C MET A 824 -7.69 2.71 48.22
N ASN A 825 -7.67 1.88 49.27
CA ASN A 825 -6.57 0.95 49.50
C ASN A 825 -6.39 -0.02 48.32
N TYR A 826 -7.49 -0.48 47.71
CA TYR A 826 -7.44 -1.28 46.49
C TYR A 826 -6.98 -0.47 45.28
N LEU A 827 -7.60 0.68 44.99
CA LEU A 827 -7.28 1.50 43.81
C LEU A 827 -5.83 2.02 43.82
N ARG A 828 -5.24 2.24 45.01
CA ARG A 828 -3.86 2.68 45.17
C ARG A 828 -2.84 1.71 44.58
N LEU A 829 -3.15 0.42 44.50
CA LEU A 829 -2.33 -0.58 43.81
C LEU A 829 -2.11 -0.24 42.33
N PHE A 830 -3.00 0.58 41.74
CA PHE A 830 -2.99 0.98 40.34
C PHE A 830 -2.70 2.48 40.14
N GLU A 831 -2.36 3.22 41.20
CA GLU A 831 -2.23 4.69 41.17
C GLU A 831 -1.31 5.20 40.03
N ASN A 832 -0.14 4.58 39.89
CA ASN A 832 0.84 4.97 38.86
C ASN A 832 0.31 4.79 37.43
N GLU A 833 -0.44 3.72 37.16
CA GLU A 833 -1.03 3.48 35.84
C GLU A 833 -2.29 4.33 35.63
N ALA A 834 -3.08 4.54 36.68
CA ALA A 834 -4.28 5.36 36.62
C ALA A 834 -3.96 6.84 36.33
N LYS A 835 -2.87 7.38 36.91
CA LYS A 835 -2.38 8.76 36.64
C LYS A 835 -1.87 8.97 35.21
N LYS A 836 -1.47 7.91 34.51
CA LYS A 836 -1.03 7.96 33.10
C LYS A 836 -2.19 8.01 32.11
N ARG A 837 -3.44 7.85 32.56
CA ARG A 837 -4.60 7.90 31.66
C ARG A 837 -4.82 9.33 31.18
N ASP A 838 -4.66 9.54 29.87
CA ASP A 838 -5.00 10.80 29.21
C ASP A 838 -6.48 11.18 29.36
N ASP A 839 -7.36 10.21 29.63
CA ASP A 839 -8.80 10.40 29.79
C ASP A 839 -9.32 10.15 31.21
N GLN A 840 -8.50 10.32 32.25
CA GLN A 840 -9.01 10.35 33.64
C GLN A 840 -10.01 11.50 33.85
N GLY A 841 -10.79 11.43 34.94
CA GLY A 841 -11.60 12.56 35.40
C GLY A 841 -10.73 13.68 35.97
N ASP A 842 -11.28 14.49 36.89
CA ASP A 842 -10.49 15.55 37.53
C ASP A 842 -9.40 14.97 38.43
N TYR A 843 -9.62 13.73 38.90
CA TYR A 843 -8.68 12.97 39.70
C TYR A 843 -8.45 11.56 39.15
N TRP A 844 -7.31 10.94 39.51
CA TRP A 844 -6.90 9.65 38.93
C TRP A 844 -7.79 8.47 39.31
N TRP A 845 -8.52 8.57 40.43
CA TRP A 845 -9.53 7.60 40.85
C TRP A 845 -10.88 7.78 40.14
N GLU A 846 -11.06 8.86 39.36
CA GLU A 846 -12.30 9.12 38.64
C GLU A 846 -12.27 8.53 37.22
N LEU A 847 -13.43 8.08 36.77
CA LEU A 847 -13.67 7.76 35.37
C LEU A 847 -13.83 9.05 34.57
N ARG A 848 -13.59 8.92 33.25
CA ARG A 848 -13.74 10.02 32.31
C ARG A 848 -15.12 10.69 32.37
N HIS A 849 -15.17 11.93 31.90
CA HIS A 849 -16.43 12.65 31.74
C HIS A 849 -17.40 11.89 30.80
N CYS A 850 -18.62 11.66 31.28
CA CYS A 850 -19.71 11.04 30.53
C CYS A 850 -21.03 11.76 30.89
N ALA A 851 -21.68 12.34 29.88
CA ALA A 851 -22.87 13.17 30.10
C ALA A 851 -24.16 12.37 30.37
N TYR A 852 -24.11 11.04 30.31
CA TYR A 852 -25.29 10.18 30.31
C TYR A 852 -25.19 9.02 31.32
N TYR A 853 -24.47 9.22 32.44
CA TYR A 853 -24.43 8.23 33.53
C TYR A 853 -25.83 7.83 34.03
N SER A 854 -26.76 8.78 34.11
CA SER A 854 -28.15 8.55 34.53
C SER A 854 -28.96 7.67 33.57
N GLU A 855 -28.51 7.51 32.32
CA GLU A 855 -29.19 6.65 31.34
C GLU A 855 -28.93 5.16 31.62
N PHE A 856 -27.85 4.79 32.33
CA PHE A 856 -27.63 3.41 32.77
C PHE A 856 -28.63 2.96 33.85
N GLU A 857 -29.24 3.90 34.56
CA GLU A 857 -30.27 3.67 35.57
C GLU A 857 -31.68 3.50 34.96
N LYS A 858 -31.78 3.41 33.63
CA LYS A 858 -33.03 3.12 32.92
C LYS A 858 -33.01 1.72 32.32
N GLU A 859 -34.21 1.21 32.04
CA GLU A 859 -34.37 0.04 31.18
C GLU A 859 -33.89 0.37 29.76
N LYS A 860 -33.18 -0.57 29.14
CA LYS A 860 -32.44 -0.31 27.90
C LYS A 860 -32.33 -1.56 27.03
N VAL A 861 -32.39 -1.38 25.71
CA VAL A 861 -32.09 -2.44 24.74
C VAL A 861 -30.60 -2.38 24.40
N VAL A 862 -29.90 -3.50 24.48
CA VAL A 862 -28.43 -3.57 24.41
C VAL A 862 -27.98 -4.55 23.34
N TRP A 863 -26.86 -4.24 22.67
CA TRP A 863 -26.15 -5.15 21.76
C TRP A 863 -24.63 -4.97 21.86
N ALA A 864 -23.89 -5.96 21.35
CA ALA A 864 -22.44 -5.93 21.26
C ALA A 864 -21.96 -5.27 19.96
N GLU A 865 -20.86 -4.50 20.02
CA GLU A 865 -20.24 -3.85 18.85
C GLU A 865 -19.72 -4.84 17.82
N THR A 866 -19.32 -6.04 18.24
CA THR A 866 -18.78 -7.09 17.37
C THR A 866 -19.43 -8.41 17.68
N ASP A 867 -20.18 -8.95 16.71
CA ASP A 867 -20.87 -10.24 16.82
C ASP A 867 -21.16 -10.82 15.43
N GLN A 868 -21.48 -12.11 15.32
CA GLN A 868 -21.82 -12.78 14.06
C GLN A 868 -23.22 -12.40 13.54
N SER A 869 -24.09 -11.92 14.41
CA SER A 869 -25.44 -11.46 14.12
C SER A 869 -25.82 -10.34 15.08
N LEU A 870 -26.82 -9.52 14.71
CA LEU A 870 -27.34 -8.50 15.61
C LEU A 870 -28.16 -9.16 16.73
N ASN A 871 -27.51 -9.41 17.86
CA ASN A 871 -28.18 -9.98 19.02
C ASN A 871 -28.52 -8.87 20.01
N THR A 872 -29.80 -8.73 20.35
CA THR A 872 -30.27 -7.68 21.26
C THR A 872 -31.04 -8.25 22.45
N VAL A 873 -30.95 -7.54 23.58
CA VAL A 873 -31.59 -7.91 24.84
C VAL A 873 -32.06 -6.68 25.62
N ILE A 874 -33.15 -6.81 26.37
CA ILE A 874 -33.60 -5.81 27.34
C ILE A 874 -32.86 -6.02 28.66
N VAL A 875 -32.14 -4.98 29.09
CA VAL A 875 -31.34 -4.97 30.33
C VAL A 875 -32.01 -4.07 31.35
N SER A 876 -32.11 -4.58 32.58
CA SER A 876 -32.71 -3.87 33.71
C SER A 876 -31.95 -2.58 34.10
N PRO A 877 -32.62 -1.63 34.78
CA PRO A 877 -31.98 -0.49 35.43
C PRO A 877 -30.76 -0.87 36.28
N GLY A 878 -29.73 -0.02 36.30
CA GLY A 878 -28.58 -0.12 37.21
C GLY A 878 -27.47 -1.07 36.75
N ILE A 879 -27.67 -1.81 35.65
CA ILE A 879 -26.61 -2.62 35.01
C ILE A 879 -25.86 -1.77 33.98
N TYR A 880 -24.55 -1.70 34.12
CA TYR A 880 -23.64 -0.94 33.27
C TYR A 880 -23.09 -1.80 32.13
N LEU A 881 -22.50 -1.14 31.14
CA LEU A 881 -21.99 -1.79 29.92
C LEU A 881 -20.53 -1.40 29.69
N GLN A 882 -19.74 -2.34 29.18
CA GLN A 882 -18.39 -2.06 28.68
C GLN A 882 -18.46 -1.27 27.37
N LYS A 883 -17.43 -0.46 27.05
CA LYS A 883 -17.35 0.35 25.81
C LYS A 883 -17.71 -0.38 24.50
N THR A 884 -17.51 -1.70 24.44
CA THR A 884 -17.77 -2.55 23.27
C THR A 884 -19.23 -2.98 23.17
N CYS A 885 -20.12 -2.33 23.91
CA CYS A 885 -21.56 -2.54 23.87
C CYS A 885 -22.23 -1.17 23.66
N PHE A 886 -23.41 -1.20 23.07
CA PHE A 886 -24.25 -0.03 22.86
C PHE A 886 -25.61 -0.22 23.53
N MET A 887 -26.28 0.89 23.83
CA MET A 887 -27.62 0.87 24.40
C MET A 887 -28.56 1.85 23.71
N ILE A 888 -29.81 1.43 23.53
CA ILE A 888 -30.94 2.24 23.10
C ILE A 888 -31.85 2.48 24.31
N ILE A 889 -32.10 3.76 24.62
CA ILE A 889 -33.16 4.18 25.53
C ILE A 889 -34.39 4.52 24.71
N SER A 890 -35.52 3.88 25.02
CA SER A 890 -36.79 4.00 24.31
C SER A 890 -37.97 3.79 25.25
N ASN A 891 -39.10 4.43 24.95
CA ASN A 891 -40.37 4.18 25.63
C ASN A 891 -41.05 2.88 25.16
N GLN A 892 -40.52 2.23 24.12
CA GLN A 892 -41.07 1.01 23.51
C GLN A 892 -39.95 -0.04 23.30
N PRO A 893 -39.33 -0.54 24.38
CA PRO A 893 -38.17 -1.43 24.29
C PRO A 893 -38.52 -2.81 23.74
N LYS A 894 -39.76 -3.29 23.91
CA LYS A 894 -40.19 -4.63 23.49
C LYS A 894 -40.31 -4.76 21.97
N ILE A 895 -41.01 -3.85 21.30
CA ILE A 895 -41.08 -3.84 19.83
C ILE A 895 -39.69 -3.67 19.21
N LEU A 896 -38.83 -2.83 19.80
CA LEU A 896 -37.44 -2.69 19.35
C LEU A 896 -36.67 -4.01 19.49
N ASN A 897 -36.73 -4.65 20.65
CA ASN A 897 -36.04 -5.92 20.89
C ASN A 897 -36.54 -7.04 19.96
N GLY A 898 -37.86 -7.11 19.71
CA GLY A 898 -38.45 -8.06 18.76
C GLY A 898 -37.99 -7.80 17.33
N PHE A 899 -38.08 -6.54 16.87
CA PHE A 899 -37.68 -6.14 15.53
C PHE A 899 -36.18 -6.34 15.29
N LEU A 900 -35.31 -5.89 16.19
CA LEU A 900 -33.86 -5.93 16.00
C LEU A 900 -33.31 -7.37 15.95
N ASN A 901 -33.97 -8.32 16.62
CA ASN A 901 -33.62 -9.74 16.56
C ASN A 901 -34.22 -10.49 15.36
N SER A 902 -35.19 -9.90 14.64
CA SER A 902 -35.87 -10.56 13.50
C SER A 902 -34.95 -10.86 12.31
N LYS A 903 -35.28 -11.89 11.53
CA LYS A 903 -34.58 -12.24 10.28
C LYS A 903 -34.49 -11.06 9.30
N LEU A 904 -35.53 -10.23 9.21
CA LEU A 904 -35.52 -9.04 8.36
C LEU A 904 -34.45 -8.04 8.78
N SER A 905 -34.33 -7.76 10.09
CA SER A 905 -33.28 -6.90 10.63
C SER A 905 -31.89 -7.51 10.43
N GLN A 906 -31.75 -8.83 10.59
CA GLN A 906 -30.48 -9.52 10.29
C GLN A 906 -30.08 -9.39 8.82
N TRP A 907 -31.03 -9.59 7.90
CA TRP A 907 -30.80 -9.46 6.47
C TRP A 907 -30.41 -8.02 6.12
N TYR A 908 -31.13 -7.03 6.64
CA TYR A 908 -30.89 -5.63 6.31
C TYR A 908 -29.60 -5.09 6.96
N ILE A 909 -29.31 -5.43 8.22
CA ILE A 909 -28.11 -4.93 8.92
C ILE A 909 -26.83 -5.46 8.29
N ARG A 910 -26.82 -6.70 7.77
CA ARG A 910 -25.68 -7.25 7.01
C ARG A 910 -25.29 -6.39 5.81
N ASN A 911 -26.21 -5.60 5.28
CA ASN A 911 -25.98 -4.69 4.15
C ASN A 911 -25.43 -3.32 4.62
N LEU A 912 -25.52 -3.01 5.91
CA LEU A 912 -25.05 -1.76 6.51
C LEU A 912 -23.79 -1.92 7.37
N SER A 913 -23.57 -3.09 7.94
CA SER A 913 -22.41 -3.38 8.78
C SER A 913 -21.16 -3.66 7.94
N SER A 914 -20.00 -3.36 8.53
CA SER A 914 -18.71 -3.77 7.96
C SER A 914 -18.35 -5.16 8.48
N ASN A 915 -17.90 -6.05 7.61
CA ASN A 915 -17.38 -7.36 8.02
C ASN A 915 -15.99 -7.22 8.66
N LEU A 916 -15.71 -8.06 9.66
CA LEU A 916 -14.44 -8.11 10.40
C LEU A 916 -13.77 -9.50 10.25
N GLY A 917 -13.92 -10.11 9.06
CA GLY A 917 -13.49 -11.48 8.80
C GLY A 917 -14.16 -12.50 9.73
N GLN A 918 -13.37 -13.42 10.31
CA GLN A 918 -13.88 -14.47 11.22
C GLN A 918 -14.45 -13.94 12.54
N ARG A 919 -14.21 -12.67 12.90
CA ARG A 919 -14.70 -12.07 14.15
C ARG A 919 -16.18 -11.66 14.09
N GLY A 920 -16.82 -11.76 12.94
CA GLY A 920 -18.22 -11.37 12.72
C GLY A 920 -18.34 -9.99 12.07
N MET A 921 -19.42 -9.29 12.36
CA MET A 921 -19.75 -7.97 11.83
C MET A 921 -19.48 -6.88 12.86
N SER A 922 -19.09 -5.69 12.39
CA SER A 922 -19.04 -4.47 13.18
C SER A 922 -20.42 -3.82 13.20
N LEU A 923 -21.10 -3.94 14.35
CA LEU A 923 -22.46 -3.44 14.61
C LEU A 923 -22.39 -2.10 15.33
N THR A 924 -21.90 -1.07 14.63
CA THR A 924 -21.76 0.27 15.19
C THR A 924 -23.12 0.96 15.38
N LYS A 925 -23.14 2.01 16.22
CA LYS A 925 -24.30 2.93 16.32
C LYS A 925 -24.78 3.40 14.93
N GLU A 926 -23.86 3.79 14.05
CA GLU A 926 -24.19 4.34 12.72
C GLU A 926 -24.90 3.33 11.81
N SER A 927 -24.61 2.03 11.97
CA SER A 927 -25.28 0.97 11.21
C SER A 927 -26.65 0.67 11.79
N VAL A 928 -26.76 0.52 13.11
CA VAL A 928 -28.03 0.16 13.78
C VAL A 928 -29.05 1.30 13.71
N GLU A 929 -28.63 2.56 13.83
CA GLU A 929 -29.54 3.72 13.79
C GLU A 929 -30.20 3.95 12.42
N LYS A 930 -29.69 3.29 11.37
CA LYS A 930 -30.25 3.32 10.01
C LYS A 930 -31.30 2.23 9.75
N LEU A 931 -31.47 1.26 10.66
CA LEU A 931 -32.50 0.23 10.49
C LEU A 931 -33.89 0.89 10.40
N PRO A 932 -34.67 0.62 9.34
CA PRO A 932 -35.91 1.35 9.10
C PRO A 932 -37.10 0.62 9.71
N LEU A 933 -37.54 0.99 10.93
CA LEU A 933 -38.73 0.42 11.58
C LEU A 933 -40.00 1.20 11.18
N PRO A 934 -41.12 0.56 10.78
CA PRO A 934 -42.35 1.25 10.41
C PRO A 934 -43.00 1.95 11.59
N SER A 935 -43.41 3.20 11.40
CA SER A 935 -44.11 3.98 12.43
C SER A 935 -45.35 3.23 12.93
N ILE A 936 -45.64 3.33 14.22
CA ILE A 936 -46.84 2.71 14.79
C ILE A 936 -48.07 3.53 14.38
N THR A 937 -48.96 2.90 13.63
CA THR A 937 -50.23 3.46 13.15
C THR A 937 -51.39 2.68 13.77
N PHE A 938 -52.62 3.17 13.59
CA PHE A 938 -53.81 2.45 14.01
C PHE A 938 -53.92 1.05 13.37
N THR A 939 -53.49 0.91 12.10
CA THR A 939 -53.62 -0.32 11.33
C THR A 939 -52.61 -1.40 11.71
N ASN A 940 -51.41 -1.03 12.17
CA ASN A 940 -50.37 -2.01 12.56
C ASN A 940 -50.23 -2.20 14.08
N LYS A 941 -50.97 -1.44 14.91
CA LYS A 941 -50.90 -1.49 16.37
C LYS A 941 -51.11 -2.89 16.94
N THR A 942 -52.07 -3.66 16.40
CA THR A 942 -52.33 -5.04 16.85
C THR A 942 -51.14 -5.96 16.59
N ILE A 943 -50.48 -5.82 15.44
CA ILE A 943 -49.27 -6.60 15.11
C ILE A 943 -48.14 -6.26 16.09
N VAL A 944 -47.94 -4.97 16.38
CA VAL A 944 -46.94 -4.51 17.35
C VAL A 944 -47.21 -5.12 18.73
N GLN A 945 -48.44 -5.08 19.23
CA GLN A 945 -48.82 -5.67 20.52
C GLN A 945 -48.59 -7.19 20.57
N GLN A 946 -48.82 -7.89 19.46
CA GLN A 946 -48.52 -9.33 19.36
C GLN A 946 -47.01 -9.60 19.45
N ILE A 947 -46.19 -8.80 18.75
CA ILE A 947 -44.72 -8.90 18.85
C ILE A 947 -44.27 -8.66 20.30
N GLU A 948 -44.77 -7.62 20.97
CA GLU A 948 -44.42 -7.31 22.36
C GLU A 948 -44.79 -8.46 23.31
N SER A 949 -45.97 -9.08 23.12
CA SER A 949 -46.40 -10.23 23.91
C SER A 949 -45.52 -11.46 23.69
N LEU A 950 -45.07 -11.72 22.46
CA LEU A 950 -44.14 -12.81 22.16
C LEU A 950 -42.76 -12.55 22.79
N VAL A 951 -42.27 -11.32 22.74
CA VAL A 951 -41.02 -10.93 23.42
C VAL A 951 -41.10 -11.18 24.93
N ASP A 952 -42.23 -10.86 25.58
CA ASP A 952 -42.44 -11.17 27.00
C ASP A 952 -42.37 -12.68 27.28
N LYS A 953 -42.98 -13.50 26.43
CA LYS A 953 -42.92 -14.98 26.56
C LYS A 953 -41.49 -15.51 26.42
N ILE A 954 -40.74 -15.00 25.45
CA ILE A 954 -39.33 -15.36 25.22
C ILE A 954 -38.49 -15.00 26.45
N ILE A 955 -38.61 -13.75 26.95
CA ILE A 955 -37.86 -13.29 28.12
C ILE A 955 -38.21 -14.12 29.36
N ALA A 956 -39.49 -14.41 29.58
CA ALA A 956 -39.93 -15.24 30.70
C ALA A 956 -39.36 -16.66 30.64
N ALA A 957 -39.40 -17.30 29.46
CA ALA A 957 -38.85 -18.64 29.23
C ALA A 957 -37.33 -18.66 29.45
N LYS A 958 -36.58 -17.72 28.86
CA LYS A 958 -35.12 -17.62 28.99
C LYS A 958 -34.66 -17.29 30.42
N LYS A 959 -35.49 -16.57 31.19
CA LYS A 959 -35.23 -16.27 32.60
C LYS A 959 -35.35 -17.52 33.48
N GLN A 960 -36.29 -18.43 33.17
CA GLN A 960 -36.44 -19.70 33.89
C GLN A 960 -35.36 -20.71 33.48
N ASN A 961 -35.10 -20.83 32.18
CA ASN A 961 -34.07 -21.69 31.63
C ASN A 961 -33.41 -20.99 30.43
N LYS A 962 -32.13 -20.65 30.57
CA LYS A 962 -31.36 -19.97 29.51
C LYS A 962 -31.32 -20.76 28.19
N ASN A 963 -31.45 -22.09 28.28
CA ASN A 963 -31.47 -23.02 27.15
C ASN A 963 -32.89 -23.35 26.67
N ALA A 964 -33.94 -22.67 27.17
CA ALA A 964 -35.30 -22.87 26.68
C ALA A 964 -35.36 -22.64 25.17
N ASP A 965 -36.00 -23.53 24.43
CA ASP A 965 -36.23 -23.34 23.00
C ASP A 965 -37.31 -22.28 22.80
N THR A 966 -36.95 -21.20 22.12
CA THR A 966 -37.83 -20.06 21.81
C THR A 966 -38.05 -19.88 20.31
N SER A 967 -37.56 -20.82 19.49
CA SER A 967 -37.51 -20.72 18.03
C SER A 967 -38.89 -20.50 17.41
N GLU A 968 -39.93 -21.13 17.97
CA GLU A 968 -41.32 -20.95 17.51
C GLU A 968 -41.85 -19.52 17.74
N TYR A 969 -41.60 -18.93 18.91
CA TYR A 969 -42.00 -17.55 19.17
C TYR A 969 -41.21 -16.56 18.31
N GLU A 970 -39.93 -16.83 18.09
CA GLU A 970 -39.08 -16.03 17.22
C GLU A 970 -39.54 -16.10 15.76
N HIS A 971 -39.91 -17.29 15.28
CA HIS A 971 -40.50 -17.47 13.95
C HIS A 971 -41.82 -16.70 13.81
N GLN A 972 -42.69 -16.73 14.83
CA GLN A 972 -43.91 -15.92 14.82
C GLN A 972 -43.62 -14.41 14.80
N ILE A 973 -42.58 -13.96 15.51
CA ILE A 973 -42.12 -12.56 15.42
C ILE A 973 -41.66 -12.25 13.99
N ASP A 974 -40.88 -13.13 13.34
CA ASP A 974 -40.44 -12.93 11.96
C ASP A 974 -41.63 -12.75 11.01
N GLN A 975 -42.63 -13.63 11.09
CA GLN A 975 -43.86 -13.54 10.28
C GLN A 975 -44.63 -12.23 10.52
N LEU A 976 -44.72 -11.77 11.77
CA LEU A 976 -45.37 -10.51 12.11
C LEU A 976 -44.56 -9.31 11.60
N VAL A 977 -43.23 -9.37 11.68
CA VAL A 977 -42.34 -8.35 11.10
C VAL A 977 -42.50 -8.30 9.59
N TYR A 978 -42.56 -9.42 8.87
CA TYR A 978 -42.82 -9.43 7.43
C TYR A 978 -44.15 -8.76 7.07
N LYS A 979 -45.20 -8.98 7.87
CA LYS A 979 -46.50 -8.31 7.72
C LYS A 979 -46.43 -6.79 7.92
N LEU A 980 -45.53 -6.29 8.78
CA LEU A 980 -45.34 -4.83 8.95
C LEU A 980 -44.86 -4.15 7.66
N TYR A 981 -44.18 -4.88 6.77
CA TYR A 981 -43.70 -4.38 5.47
C TYR A 981 -44.51 -4.91 4.28
N SER A 982 -45.56 -5.70 4.53
CA SER A 982 -46.35 -6.37 3.50
C SER A 982 -45.48 -7.16 2.52
N LEU A 983 -44.53 -7.96 3.05
CA LEU A 983 -43.63 -8.75 2.19
C LEU A 983 -44.37 -9.89 1.47
N THR A 984 -44.01 -10.15 0.22
CA THR A 984 -44.53 -11.29 -0.56
C THR A 984 -43.75 -12.58 -0.22
N PRO A 985 -44.26 -13.78 -0.56
CA PRO A 985 -43.53 -15.03 -0.35
C PRO A 985 -42.13 -15.04 -0.98
N GLU A 986 -41.98 -14.44 -2.17
CA GLU A 986 -40.69 -14.34 -2.86
C GLU A 986 -39.71 -13.41 -2.13
N GLU A 987 -40.21 -12.29 -1.61
CA GLU A 987 -39.42 -11.37 -0.78
C GLU A 987 -39.03 -12.01 0.55
N ILE A 988 -39.91 -12.82 1.16
CA ILE A 988 -39.61 -13.59 2.37
C ILE A 988 -38.50 -14.61 2.08
N ALA A 989 -38.59 -15.36 0.98
CA ALA A 989 -37.56 -16.32 0.58
C ALA A 989 -36.17 -15.67 0.42
N ILE A 990 -36.11 -14.41 -0.06
CA ILE A 990 -34.87 -13.62 -0.12
C ILE A 990 -34.32 -13.32 1.29
N VAL A 991 -35.18 -12.92 2.22
CA VAL A 991 -34.80 -12.63 3.62
C VAL A 991 -34.31 -13.88 4.33
N GLU A 992 -34.99 -15.01 4.09
CA GLU A 992 -34.69 -16.30 4.74
C GLU A 992 -33.51 -17.03 4.09
N GLY A 993 -33.13 -16.66 2.87
CA GLY A 993 -32.00 -17.24 2.15
C GLY A 993 -32.33 -18.56 1.43
N GLU A 994 -33.61 -18.80 1.11
CA GLU A 994 -34.10 -20.03 0.48
C GLU A 994 -33.82 -20.10 -1.04
N ASN A 995 -33.33 -19.00 -1.64
CA ASN A 995 -32.96 -18.89 -3.06
C ASN A 995 -31.45 -18.96 -3.33
N LYS A 996 -30.62 -19.44 -2.39
CA LYS A 996 -29.16 -19.52 -2.52
C LYS A 996 -28.63 -20.91 -2.79
#